data_AF-A0A9W6TEM2-F1
#
_entry.id   AF-A0A9W6TEM2-F1
#
_cell.length_a   1.000
_cell.length_b   1.000
_cell.length_c   1.000
_cell.angle_alpha   90.00
_cell.angle_beta   90.00
_cell.angle_gamma   90.00
#
_symmetry.space_group_name_H-M   'P 1'
#
loop_
_entity.id
_entity.type
_entity.pdbx_description
1 polymer ?
#
loop_
_entity_poly.entity_id
_entity_poly.type
_entity_poly.pdbx_seq_one_letter_code
_entity_poly.pdbx_strand_id
1 'polypeptide(L)'
;MFEKNLQDLVKGIRSAKGDVSVYISQALQEIKAELRSTDPFVKAQAVRKLTYLHMLGYDMCWAAFHVVEVMSYERFAHKRIGYNAACQSFTQSTDVVLLCTNLLKKEFGSTSEYEVGLAINVLANIVTTDLARDLLGDVLAMMGSPKPYVRKKATLVLYKMFLRYPQGLRLSFDRLKERMEEPDVTVVSCAVNVICELANKKPKNYLGLAPQFFRLLTTSSNNWMLIKVVKLLASLVPEEPRLARKLLDPLATVIQNTPAKSLLYECISTVTTALLYTKKSDGSQPRNVAAVVRLCNDHLRRYIEDPDQNLRYLGLVGLGNLMKSHPYVVTEHQELIVECLAVDDITIRMRALELLSGMVNPGNAAPIIRELMRQTLSADGAYRHELITHILHVCSVNKYANIHDFDWYIHVLVQLARVPGNTAATVDASLSSLAPSSGSMLGSSSSSNHKMKLTDDEPAKRSHGVEVARQLVDIAVRVKSVRSVMVDNMIELLMEKEALSGPGAGTLQEVYYAAAWITGEYVMEFLDDADEEDEEDDEDEDRETEEDKLQRLEDLADEMLQLRTTTLPGHVQTVFIQALLKILTAMAERADDATVERIATVIMERLPAFVQSEYIEVQERAVCLQQLLLALSMGLGALTAQERTERAFDGSATLDPAKRVDVLNSYFAERLAPVGVKAQRKVPLPGDLDLDEPLSNSEAKFLESGGDVSAFSSEDDLDVSFVSQGHAGIGGGYSGIGDGSPERKPGSKHHRNRRHHGSSSSESESESESENSADEKERKEREYAREQERLRKDPFYLSGGAQASNDAGANAVRKISCICIYQK
;
A
#
# COMPACT_ATOMS: atom_id res chain seq x y z
N MET A 1 15.26 35.32 54.21
CA MET A 1 15.71 35.10 52.82
C MET A 1 14.54 35.49 51.93
N PHE A 2 14.69 36.41 50.97
CA PHE A 2 13.58 36.74 50.07
C PHE A 2 13.24 35.52 49.22
N GLU A 3 11.98 35.10 49.22
CA GLU A 3 11.53 33.97 48.41
C GLU A 3 11.59 34.32 46.92
N LYS A 4 12.24 33.46 46.14
CA LYS A 4 12.39 33.63 44.70
C LYS A 4 11.04 33.48 44.01
N ASN A 5 10.64 34.45 43.21
CA ASN A 5 9.42 34.38 42.43
C ASN A 5 9.62 33.54 41.14
N LEU A 6 8.55 33.32 40.36
CA LEU A 6 8.66 32.56 39.10
C LEU A 6 9.69 33.18 38.13
N GLN A 7 9.76 34.51 38.01
CA GLN A 7 10.71 35.15 37.10
C GLN A 7 12.15 34.90 37.54
N ASP A 8 12.40 34.88 38.84
CA ASP A 8 13.72 34.57 39.41
C ASP A 8 14.10 33.11 39.13
N LEU A 9 13.15 32.18 39.23
CA LEU A 9 13.37 30.77 38.85
C LEU A 9 13.73 30.66 37.35
N VAL A 10 12.96 31.31 36.47
CA VAL A 10 13.19 31.28 35.02
C VAL A 10 14.53 31.92 34.66
N LYS A 11 14.85 33.08 35.25
CA LYS A 11 16.15 33.74 35.06
C LYS A 11 17.28 32.84 35.57
N GLY A 12 17.10 32.22 36.73
CA GLY A 12 18.03 31.27 37.32
C GLY A 12 18.34 30.10 36.39
N ILE A 13 17.31 29.42 35.88
CA ILE A 13 17.44 28.32 34.92
C ILE A 13 18.18 28.78 33.66
N ARG A 14 17.83 29.95 33.10
CA ARG A 14 18.47 30.49 31.88
C ARG A 14 19.91 30.96 32.09
N SER A 15 20.26 31.34 33.32
CA SER A 15 21.59 31.84 33.70
C SER A 15 22.53 30.76 34.23
N ALA A 16 22.02 29.55 34.47
CA ALA A 16 22.79 28.44 35.01
C ALA A 16 23.91 28.05 34.02
N LYS A 17 25.16 28.16 34.49
CA LYS A 17 26.34 27.69 33.75
C LYS A 17 26.65 26.26 34.23
N GLY A 18 26.67 25.30 33.33
CA GLY A 18 26.87 23.88 33.65
C GLY A 18 25.58 23.05 33.55
N ASP A 19 25.49 21.97 34.34
CA ASP A 19 24.32 21.09 34.32
C ASP A 19 23.10 21.73 34.99
N VAL A 20 22.10 22.06 34.18
CA VAL A 20 20.83 22.69 34.58
C VAL A 20 20.02 21.76 35.51
N SER A 21 20.25 20.44 35.45
CA SER A 21 19.53 19.45 36.27
C SER A 21 19.74 19.65 37.77
N VAL A 22 20.94 20.08 38.19
CA VAL A 22 21.29 20.34 39.59
C VAL A 22 20.53 21.56 40.11
N TYR A 23 20.49 22.63 39.33
CA TYR A 23 19.75 23.84 39.68
C TYR A 23 18.25 23.56 39.82
N ILE A 24 17.69 22.78 38.89
CA ILE A 24 16.27 22.40 38.95
C ILE A 24 15.99 21.49 40.14
N SER A 25 16.88 20.55 40.46
CA SER A 25 16.75 19.70 41.63
C SER A 25 16.74 20.51 42.94
N GLN A 26 17.61 21.51 43.05
CA GLN A 26 17.61 22.45 44.17
C GLN A 26 16.32 23.28 44.22
N ALA A 27 15.86 23.80 43.08
CA ALA A 27 14.61 24.55 43.00
C ALA A 27 13.38 23.70 43.39
N LEU A 28 13.35 22.40 43.02
CA LEU A 28 12.30 21.47 43.43
C LEU A 28 12.29 21.23 44.93
N GLN A 29 13.47 21.15 45.57
CA GLN A 29 13.58 21.06 47.03
C GLN A 29 13.07 22.34 47.72
N GLU A 30 13.44 23.52 47.21
CA GLU A 30 12.92 24.82 47.68
C GLU A 30 11.38 24.86 47.56
N ILE A 31 10.83 24.48 46.41
CA ILE A 31 9.38 24.43 46.17
C ILE A 31 8.68 23.45 47.14
N LYS A 32 9.25 22.28 47.40
CA LYS A 32 8.69 21.31 48.35
C LYS A 32 8.62 21.87 49.78
N ALA A 33 9.59 22.70 50.17
CA ALA A 33 9.55 23.39 51.46
C ALA A 33 8.48 24.50 51.46
N GLU A 34 8.41 25.31 50.41
CA GLU A 34 7.43 26.39 50.27
C GLU A 34 5.98 25.89 50.24
N LEU A 35 5.71 24.73 49.62
CA LEU A 35 4.38 24.12 49.58
C LEU A 35 3.84 23.72 50.97
N ARG A 36 4.72 23.56 51.97
CA ARG A 36 4.34 23.29 53.36
C ARG A 36 4.01 24.56 54.15
N SER A 37 4.26 25.75 53.58
CA SER A 37 3.94 27.02 54.22
C SER A 37 2.43 27.18 54.43
N THR A 38 2.05 27.90 55.48
CA THR A 38 0.66 28.28 55.76
C THR A 38 0.25 29.56 55.04
N ASP A 39 1.20 30.33 54.50
CA ASP A 39 0.91 31.56 53.76
C ASP A 39 0.34 31.23 52.36
N PRO A 40 -0.89 31.66 52.05
CA PRO A 40 -1.52 31.47 50.74
C PRO A 40 -0.70 32.04 49.57
N PHE A 41 0.05 33.13 49.78
CA PHE A 41 0.85 33.74 48.73
C PHE A 41 2.06 32.87 48.36
N VAL A 42 2.80 32.40 49.37
CA VAL A 42 3.96 31.53 49.21
C VAL A 42 3.57 30.24 48.52
N LYS A 43 2.50 29.58 49.00
CA LYS A 43 2.00 28.34 48.41
C LYS A 43 1.55 28.51 46.97
N ALA A 44 0.84 29.60 46.66
CA ALA A 44 0.43 29.91 45.29
C ALA A 44 1.65 30.16 44.38
N GLN A 45 2.69 30.86 44.82
CA GLN A 45 3.92 31.04 44.04
C GLN A 45 4.67 29.71 43.86
N ALA A 46 4.72 28.86 44.88
CA ALA A 46 5.33 27.53 44.79
C ALA A 46 4.63 26.66 43.75
N VAL A 47 3.29 26.60 43.78
CA VAL A 47 2.48 25.90 42.75
C VAL A 47 2.73 26.49 41.36
N ARG A 48 2.82 27.83 41.24
CA ARG A 48 3.13 28.49 39.96
C ARG A 48 4.53 28.12 39.43
N LYS A 49 5.54 28.09 40.29
CA LYS A 49 6.90 27.64 39.96
C LYS A 49 6.91 26.18 39.53
N LEU A 50 6.20 25.31 40.25
CA LEU A 50 6.09 23.91 39.93
C LEU A 50 5.38 23.67 38.59
N THR A 51 4.33 24.44 38.30
CA THR A 51 3.62 24.40 37.00
C THR A 51 4.58 24.72 35.84
N TYR A 52 5.51 25.66 36.02
CA TYR A 52 6.52 25.96 35.01
C TYR A 52 7.51 24.81 34.82
N LEU A 53 7.98 24.19 35.91
CA LEU A 53 8.84 23.01 35.81
C LEU A 53 8.12 21.83 35.16
N HIS A 54 6.81 21.71 35.38
CA HIS A 54 6.00 20.71 34.70
C HIS A 54 5.97 20.90 33.18
N MET A 55 5.87 22.14 32.71
CA MET A 55 6.01 22.45 31.27
C MET A 55 7.39 22.10 30.70
N LEU A 56 8.43 21.98 31.54
CA LEU A 56 9.76 21.50 31.14
C LEU A 56 9.92 19.97 31.23
N GLY A 57 8.85 19.24 31.59
CA GLY A 57 8.83 17.78 31.67
C GLY A 57 9.03 17.18 33.07
N TYR A 58 9.09 17.99 34.13
CA TYR A 58 9.23 17.50 35.50
C TYR A 58 7.88 17.08 36.11
N ASP A 59 7.87 16.03 36.93
CA ASP A 59 6.63 15.53 37.54
C ASP A 59 6.08 16.48 38.63
N MET A 60 4.76 16.67 38.60
CA MET A 60 3.97 17.49 39.51
C MET A 60 2.87 16.69 40.24
N CYS A 61 2.68 15.40 39.93
CA CYS A 61 1.58 14.60 40.46
C CYS A 61 1.55 14.55 42.00
N TRP A 62 2.73 14.49 42.64
CA TRP A 62 2.88 14.50 44.10
C TRP A 62 2.34 15.78 44.77
N ALA A 63 2.19 16.89 44.04
CA ALA A 63 1.67 18.15 44.56
C ALA A 63 0.16 18.33 44.34
N ALA A 64 -0.56 17.32 43.84
CA ALA A 64 -1.95 17.46 43.43
C ALA A 64 -2.88 17.98 44.54
N PHE A 65 -2.67 17.55 45.79
CA PHE A 65 -3.44 18.06 46.93
C PHE A 65 -3.21 19.56 47.18
N HIS A 66 -1.96 20.03 47.08
CA HIS A 66 -1.64 21.45 47.22
C HIS A 66 -2.26 22.30 46.09
N VAL A 67 -2.40 21.73 44.89
CA VAL A 67 -3.12 22.38 43.79
C VAL A 67 -4.60 22.57 44.15
N VAL A 68 -5.27 21.53 44.66
CA VAL A 68 -6.67 21.62 45.14
C VAL A 68 -6.81 22.63 46.26
N GLU A 69 -5.84 22.68 47.18
CA GLU A 69 -5.82 23.67 48.26
C GLU A 69 -5.76 25.10 47.69
N VAL A 70 -4.86 25.39 46.75
CA VAL A 70 -4.74 26.72 46.12
C VAL A 70 -5.98 27.07 45.29
N MET A 71 -6.68 26.08 44.71
CA MET A 71 -7.97 26.30 44.03
C MET A 71 -9.07 26.78 44.99
N SER A 72 -8.98 26.45 46.28
CA SER A 72 -10.01 26.78 47.28
C SER A 72 -9.86 28.18 47.89
N TYR A 73 -8.76 28.89 47.63
CA TYR A 73 -8.49 30.23 48.18
C TYR A 73 -9.48 31.28 47.66
N GLU A 74 -9.76 32.32 48.45
CA GLU A 74 -10.77 33.34 48.09
C GLU A 74 -10.26 34.34 47.04
N ARG A 75 -8.97 34.66 47.06
CA ARG A 75 -8.39 35.65 46.16
C ARG A 75 -8.33 35.11 44.74
N PHE A 76 -9.01 35.78 43.80
CA PHE A 76 -9.02 35.41 42.37
C PHE A 76 -7.64 35.14 41.76
N ALA A 77 -6.63 35.95 42.12
CA ALA A 77 -5.26 35.78 41.63
C ALA A 77 -4.66 34.42 42.01
N HIS A 78 -4.93 33.92 43.22
CA HIS A 78 -4.44 32.62 43.67
C HIS A 78 -5.28 31.48 43.07
N LYS A 79 -6.62 31.63 43.04
CA LYS A 79 -7.51 30.68 42.34
C LYS A 79 -7.04 30.44 40.91
N ARG A 80 -6.77 31.51 40.15
CA ARG A 80 -6.30 31.42 38.76
C ARG A 80 -5.03 30.58 38.63
N ILE A 81 -4.11 30.65 39.60
CA ILE A 81 -2.89 29.83 39.61
C ILE A 81 -3.26 28.36 39.87
N GLY A 82 -4.05 28.07 40.90
CA GLY A 82 -4.47 26.71 41.26
C GLY A 82 -5.25 26.03 40.14
N TYR A 83 -6.26 26.72 39.57
CA TYR A 83 -7.05 26.20 38.46
C TYR A 83 -6.19 25.98 37.20
N ASN A 84 -5.25 26.87 36.89
CA ASN A 84 -4.32 26.63 35.78
C ASN A 84 -3.39 25.44 36.02
N ALA A 85 -2.87 25.29 37.24
CA ALA A 85 -2.06 24.15 37.63
C ALA A 85 -2.85 22.84 37.50
N ALA A 86 -4.12 22.83 37.90
CA ALA A 86 -5.01 21.68 37.73
C ALA A 86 -5.22 21.34 36.25
N CYS A 87 -5.43 22.33 35.36
CA CYS A 87 -5.56 22.08 33.92
C CYS A 87 -4.35 21.36 33.31
N GLN A 88 -3.15 21.64 33.81
CA GLN A 88 -1.91 21.09 33.24
C GLN A 88 -1.54 19.75 33.87
N SER A 89 -1.70 19.61 35.19
CA SER A 89 -1.20 18.45 35.95
C SER A 89 -2.24 17.36 36.21
N PHE A 90 -3.53 17.69 36.26
CA PHE A 90 -4.54 16.68 36.59
C PHE A 90 -4.91 15.86 35.36
N THR A 91 -4.94 14.56 35.55
CA THR A 91 -5.41 13.58 34.57
C THR A 91 -6.68 12.90 35.10
N GLN A 92 -7.32 12.07 34.29
CA GLN A 92 -8.52 11.35 34.75
C GLN A 92 -8.24 10.33 35.85
N SER A 93 -6.97 9.91 36.01
CA SER A 93 -6.52 9.00 37.07
C SER A 93 -6.02 9.71 38.32
N THR A 94 -6.07 11.04 38.38
CA THR A 94 -5.61 11.78 39.56
C THR A 94 -6.63 11.61 40.70
N ASP A 95 -6.23 10.95 41.79
CA ASP A 95 -7.10 10.56 42.91
C ASP A 95 -7.92 11.72 43.51
N VAL A 96 -7.31 12.90 43.59
CA VAL A 96 -7.94 14.08 44.21
C VAL A 96 -8.97 14.79 43.33
N VAL A 97 -9.17 14.36 42.09
CA VAL A 97 -10.10 15.01 41.13
C VAL A 97 -11.54 15.02 41.65
N LEU A 98 -11.96 13.99 42.39
CA LEU A 98 -13.30 13.94 42.98
C LEU A 98 -13.54 15.02 44.04
N LEU A 99 -12.48 15.46 44.75
CA LEU A 99 -12.57 16.56 45.72
C LEU A 99 -12.91 17.89 45.03
N CYS A 100 -12.62 18.01 43.73
CA CYS A 100 -12.92 19.21 42.95
C CYS A 100 -14.42 19.40 42.70
N THR A 101 -15.26 18.36 42.85
CA THR A 101 -16.70 18.43 42.55
C THR A 101 -17.39 19.56 43.31
N ASN A 102 -17.18 19.64 44.62
CA ASN A 102 -17.81 20.66 45.46
C ASN A 102 -17.20 22.05 45.24
N LEU A 103 -15.89 22.12 44.95
CA LEU A 103 -15.23 23.38 44.59
C LEU A 103 -15.81 23.95 43.30
N LEU A 104 -15.96 23.11 42.27
CA LEU A 104 -16.55 23.52 40.99
C LEU A 104 -18.01 23.96 41.16
N LYS A 105 -18.83 23.22 41.92
CA LYS A 105 -20.22 23.62 42.22
C LYS A 105 -20.30 24.99 42.89
N LYS A 106 -19.42 25.25 43.87
CA LYS A 106 -19.33 26.56 44.53
C LYS A 106 -19.01 27.68 43.53
N GLU A 107 -18.04 27.46 42.65
CA GLU A 107 -17.64 28.48 41.67
C GLU A 107 -18.69 28.69 40.57
N PHE A 108 -19.48 27.68 40.18
CA PHE A 108 -20.58 27.83 39.21
C PHE A 108 -21.68 28.77 39.70
N GLY A 109 -21.86 28.88 41.02
CA GLY A 109 -22.78 29.83 41.65
C GLY A 109 -22.20 31.23 41.89
N SER A 110 -20.95 31.51 41.47
CA SER A 110 -20.33 32.81 41.71
C SER A 110 -20.99 33.95 40.92
N THR A 111 -21.04 35.14 41.52
CA THR A 111 -21.48 36.38 40.85
C THR A 111 -20.48 36.82 39.78
N SER A 112 -19.20 36.48 39.95
CA SER A 112 -18.12 36.79 39.02
C SER A 112 -18.11 35.82 37.86
N GLU A 113 -18.34 36.33 36.65
CA GLU A 113 -18.32 35.49 35.44
C GLU A 113 -16.94 34.90 35.15
N TYR A 114 -15.88 35.56 35.63
CA TYR A 114 -14.50 35.10 35.45
C TYR A 114 -14.18 33.89 36.33
N GLU A 115 -14.74 33.81 37.53
CA GLU A 115 -14.61 32.65 38.41
C GLU A 115 -15.33 31.44 37.83
N VAL A 116 -16.59 31.62 37.42
CA VAL A 116 -17.35 30.61 36.66
C VAL A 116 -16.56 30.17 35.42
N GLY A 117 -15.99 31.13 34.69
CA GLY A 117 -15.23 30.86 33.47
C GLY A 117 -13.90 30.12 33.68
N LEU A 118 -13.27 30.25 34.85
CA LEU A 118 -12.11 29.46 35.27
C LEU A 118 -12.54 28.03 35.59
N ALA A 119 -13.58 27.88 36.42
CA ALA A 119 -14.09 26.57 36.82
C ALA A 119 -14.51 25.72 35.60
N ILE A 120 -15.24 26.30 34.65
CA ILE A 120 -15.64 25.59 33.41
C ILE A 120 -14.42 25.20 32.56
N ASN A 121 -13.39 26.05 32.49
CA ASN A 121 -12.18 25.73 31.73
C ASN A 121 -11.45 24.52 32.34
N VAL A 122 -11.34 24.49 33.66
CA VAL A 122 -10.72 23.36 34.36
C VAL A 122 -11.53 22.10 34.17
N LEU A 123 -12.85 22.18 34.32
CA LEU A 123 -13.74 21.05 34.07
C LEU A 123 -13.51 20.45 32.67
N ALA A 124 -13.33 21.27 31.63
CA ALA A 124 -13.08 20.77 30.27
C ALA A 124 -11.81 19.90 30.13
N ASN A 125 -10.82 20.10 31.01
CA ASN A 125 -9.56 19.35 31.01
C ASN A 125 -9.60 18.15 31.95
N ILE A 126 -10.17 18.30 33.15
CA ILE A 126 -10.14 17.28 34.20
C ILE A 126 -11.36 16.35 34.22
N VAL A 127 -12.36 16.56 33.35
CA VAL A 127 -13.64 15.83 33.39
C VAL A 127 -13.44 14.30 33.38
N THR A 128 -13.94 13.68 34.45
CA THR A 128 -14.13 12.23 34.59
C THR A 128 -15.59 11.87 34.34
N THR A 129 -15.91 10.58 34.26
CA THR A 129 -17.30 10.10 34.09
C THR A 129 -18.19 10.56 35.26
N ASP A 130 -17.69 10.49 36.50
CA ASP A 130 -18.43 10.93 37.69
C ASP A 130 -18.62 12.44 37.70
N LEU A 131 -17.57 13.23 37.44
CA LEU A 131 -17.68 14.69 37.34
C LEU A 131 -18.67 15.10 36.24
N ALA A 132 -18.64 14.42 35.09
CA ALA A 132 -19.57 14.69 34.01
C ALA A 132 -21.02 14.42 34.43
N ARG A 133 -21.29 13.29 35.09
CA ARG A 133 -22.63 12.93 35.58
C ARG A 133 -23.12 13.94 36.63
N ASP A 134 -22.28 14.25 37.61
CA ASP A 134 -22.69 14.97 38.83
C ASP A 134 -22.76 16.49 38.65
N LEU A 135 -22.10 17.03 37.63
CA LEU A 135 -22.08 18.47 37.28
C LEU A 135 -22.91 18.81 36.04
N LEU A 136 -23.47 17.82 35.33
CA LEU A 136 -24.25 18.07 34.10
C LEU A 136 -25.42 19.02 34.36
N GLY A 137 -26.18 18.80 35.43
CA GLY A 137 -27.31 19.66 35.79
C GLY A 137 -26.90 21.12 35.98
N ASP A 138 -25.79 21.35 36.68
CA ASP A 138 -25.25 22.69 36.95
C ASP A 138 -24.79 23.37 35.65
N VAL A 139 -24.09 22.65 34.77
CA VAL A 139 -23.66 23.18 33.46
C VAL A 139 -24.85 23.54 32.59
N LEU A 140 -25.90 22.72 32.57
CA LEU A 140 -27.10 23.03 31.81
C LEU A 140 -27.85 24.24 32.37
N ALA A 141 -27.84 24.47 33.69
CA ALA A 141 -28.39 25.69 34.28
C ALA A 141 -27.60 26.93 33.83
N MET A 142 -26.27 26.84 33.77
CA MET A 142 -25.40 27.93 33.32
C MET A 142 -25.60 28.31 31.84
N MET A 143 -26.13 27.41 31.00
CA MET A 143 -26.51 27.75 29.63
C MET A 143 -27.63 28.79 29.55
N GLY A 144 -28.43 28.94 30.61
CA GLY A 144 -29.46 29.97 30.75
C GLY A 144 -28.99 31.26 31.42
N SER A 145 -27.68 31.40 31.70
CA SER A 145 -27.14 32.59 32.35
C SER A 145 -27.40 33.85 31.51
N PRO A 146 -27.70 35.01 32.13
CA PRO A 146 -27.86 36.27 31.38
C PRO A 146 -26.57 36.69 30.67
N LYS A 147 -25.41 36.23 31.13
CA LYS A 147 -24.09 36.63 30.62
C LYS A 147 -23.65 35.72 29.44
N PRO A 148 -23.45 36.26 28.22
CA PRO A 148 -23.01 35.46 27.06
C PRO A 148 -21.68 34.74 27.29
N TYR A 149 -20.76 35.35 28.06
CA TYR A 149 -19.46 34.76 28.41
C TYR A 149 -19.56 33.44 29.17
N VAL A 150 -20.58 33.29 30.03
CA VAL A 150 -20.85 32.04 30.75
C VAL A 150 -21.53 31.04 29.82
N ARG A 151 -22.55 31.47 29.07
CA ARG A 151 -23.29 30.60 28.13
C ARG A 151 -22.38 29.93 27.11
N LYS A 152 -21.45 30.68 26.50
CA LYS A 152 -20.51 30.13 25.50
C LYS A 152 -19.62 29.04 26.09
N LYS A 153 -19.09 29.25 27.31
CA LYS A 153 -18.22 28.30 28.00
C LYS A 153 -18.98 27.07 28.46
N ALA A 154 -20.16 27.27 29.05
CA ALA A 154 -21.05 26.20 29.47
C ALA A 154 -21.46 25.33 28.27
N THR A 155 -21.70 25.93 27.11
CA THR A 155 -22.00 25.18 25.88
C THR A 155 -20.80 24.37 25.40
N LEU A 156 -19.60 24.97 25.31
CA LEU A 156 -18.41 24.28 24.82
C LEU A 156 -17.96 23.10 25.69
N VAL A 157 -18.06 23.21 27.02
CA VAL A 157 -17.63 22.14 27.93
C VAL A 157 -18.48 20.88 27.78
N LEU A 158 -19.74 21.01 27.33
CA LEU A 158 -20.62 19.86 27.09
C LEU A 158 -20.01 18.85 26.12
N TYR A 159 -19.23 19.28 25.12
CA TYR A 159 -18.54 18.36 24.22
C TYR A 159 -17.66 17.38 25.00
N LYS A 160 -16.78 17.91 25.86
CA LYS A 160 -15.88 17.08 26.69
C LYS A 160 -16.65 16.22 27.69
N MET A 161 -17.74 16.75 28.25
CA MET A 161 -18.63 15.97 29.14
C MET A 161 -19.29 14.81 28.40
N PHE A 162 -19.78 15.00 27.17
CA PHE A 162 -20.41 13.94 26.38
C PHE A 162 -19.42 12.88 25.91
N LEU A 163 -18.15 13.23 25.69
CA LEU A 163 -17.10 12.24 25.41
C LEU A 163 -16.88 11.28 26.60
N ARG A 164 -17.08 11.75 27.83
CA ARG A 164 -16.92 10.94 29.05
C ARG A 164 -18.22 10.29 29.53
N TYR A 165 -19.34 11.00 29.41
CA TYR A 165 -20.68 10.57 29.79
C TYR A 165 -21.67 10.74 28.62
N PRO A 166 -21.68 9.81 27.64
CA PRO A 166 -22.52 9.92 26.44
C PRO A 166 -24.02 9.93 26.71
N GLN A 167 -24.47 9.33 27.82
CA GLN A 167 -25.88 9.30 28.21
C GLN A 167 -26.43 10.72 28.46
N GLY A 168 -25.58 11.64 28.92
CA GLY A 168 -25.94 13.04 29.16
C GLY A 168 -26.38 13.79 27.91
N LEU A 169 -25.95 13.36 26.72
CA LEU A 169 -26.35 13.97 25.45
C LEU A 169 -27.86 13.87 25.24
N ARG A 170 -28.47 12.70 25.49
CA ARG A 170 -29.91 12.50 25.28
C ARG A 170 -30.75 13.42 26.16
N LEU A 171 -30.30 13.68 27.38
CA LEU A 171 -30.97 14.53 28.36
C LEU A 171 -30.88 16.03 28.02
N SER A 172 -29.88 16.42 27.23
CA SER A 172 -29.52 17.83 27.00
C SER A 172 -29.61 18.27 25.55
N PHE A 173 -29.92 17.36 24.62
CA PHE A 173 -29.90 17.62 23.19
C PHE A 173 -30.87 18.73 22.78
N ASP A 174 -32.09 18.76 23.33
CA ASP A 174 -33.07 19.80 23.03
C ASP A 174 -32.58 21.18 23.48
N ARG A 175 -31.98 21.28 24.67
CA ARG A 175 -31.37 22.52 25.17
C ARG A 175 -30.21 22.99 24.28
N LEU A 176 -29.39 22.05 23.81
CA LEU A 176 -28.29 22.34 22.89
C LEU A 176 -28.81 22.84 21.53
N LYS A 177 -29.89 22.25 21.03
CA LYS A 177 -30.57 22.67 19.79
C LYS A 177 -31.12 24.09 19.89
N GLU A 178 -31.77 24.43 21.00
CA GLU A 178 -32.25 25.81 21.24
C GLU A 178 -31.12 26.84 21.19
N ARG A 179 -29.90 26.48 21.63
CA ARG A 179 -28.75 27.41 21.59
C ARG A 179 -28.32 27.78 20.17
N MET A 180 -28.73 27.03 19.13
CA MET A 180 -28.47 27.38 17.74
C MET A 180 -29.32 28.57 17.26
N GLU A 181 -30.38 28.91 17.99
CA GLU A 181 -31.32 29.98 17.64
C GLU A 181 -31.20 31.19 18.59
N GLU A 182 -30.09 31.27 19.32
CA GLU A 182 -29.79 32.39 20.22
C GLU A 182 -29.53 33.71 19.47
N PRO A 183 -29.81 34.86 20.10
CA PRO A 183 -29.52 36.17 19.52
C PRO A 183 -28.00 36.45 19.44
N ASP A 184 -27.21 35.87 20.34
CA ASP A 184 -25.76 36.07 20.36
C ASP A 184 -25.06 35.07 19.44
N VAL A 185 -24.48 35.59 18.35
CA VAL A 185 -23.79 34.79 17.31
C VAL A 185 -22.61 33.99 17.88
N THR A 186 -21.97 34.46 18.96
CA THR A 186 -20.83 33.73 19.55
C THR A 186 -21.29 32.48 20.30
N VAL A 187 -22.45 32.54 20.96
CA VAL A 187 -23.07 31.36 21.59
C VAL A 187 -23.55 30.37 20.53
N VAL A 188 -24.18 30.86 19.44
CA VAL A 188 -24.56 30.02 18.29
C VAL A 188 -23.34 29.30 17.71
N SER A 189 -22.22 30.02 17.50
CA SER A 189 -20.98 29.42 17.01
C SER A 189 -20.42 28.33 17.93
N CYS A 190 -20.58 28.47 19.25
CA CYS A 190 -20.19 27.43 20.20
C CYS A 190 -21.11 26.20 20.13
N ALA A 191 -22.44 26.41 20.02
CA ALA A 191 -23.39 25.32 19.87
C ALA A 191 -23.16 24.54 18.57
N VAL A 192 -23.00 25.26 17.45
CA VAL A 192 -22.64 24.68 16.15
C VAL A 192 -21.35 23.88 16.26
N ASN A 193 -20.31 24.41 16.92
CA ASN A 193 -19.05 23.69 17.10
C ASN A 193 -19.24 22.34 17.82
N VAL A 194 -19.95 22.34 18.95
CA VAL A 194 -20.22 21.11 19.71
C VAL A 194 -20.98 20.11 18.85
N ILE A 195 -22.02 20.56 18.14
CA ILE A 195 -22.85 19.68 17.31
C ILE A 195 -22.04 19.12 16.13
N CYS A 196 -21.24 19.94 15.43
CA CYS A 196 -20.37 19.50 14.34
C CYS A 196 -19.40 18.39 14.80
N GLU A 197 -18.74 18.58 15.94
CA GLU A 197 -17.79 17.58 16.49
C GLU A 197 -18.50 16.27 16.88
N LEU A 198 -19.72 16.35 17.43
CA LEU A 198 -20.50 15.14 17.75
C LEU A 198 -21.02 14.44 16.49
N ALA A 199 -21.48 15.21 15.51
CA ALA A 199 -22.03 14.70 14.27
C ALA A 199 -20.96 14.07 13.36
N ASN A 200 -19.72 14.55 13.41
CA ASN A 200 -18.59 13.90 12.73
C ASN A 200 -18.41 12.43 13.14
N LYS A 201 -18.83 12.03 14.35
CA LYS A 201 -18.78 10.62 14.79
C LYS A 201 -19.98 9.79 14.33
N LYS A 202 -21.17 10.39 14.30
CA LYS A 202 -22.44 9.72 13.91
C LYS A 202 -23.37 10.70 13.16
N PRO A 203 -23.15 10.94 11.85
CA PRO A 203 -23.89 11.97 11.10
C PRO A 203 -25.40 11.72 11.05
N LYS A 204 -25.83 10.46 10.90
CA LYS A 204 -27.24 10.04 10.83
C LYS A 204 -28.14 10.63 11.91
N ASN A 205 -27.64 10.75 13.15
CA ASN A 205 -28.43 11.22 14.29
C ASN A 205 -28.79 12.71 14.22
N TYR A 206 -28.09 13.47 13.38
CA TYR A 206 -28.21 14.93 13.30
C TYR A 206 -28.92 15.41 12.03
N LEU A 207 -29.46 14.49 11.21
CA LEU A 207 -30.21 14.81 9.99
C LEU A 207 -31.40 15.75 10.26
N GLY A 208 -32.06 15.61 11.43
CA GLY A 208 -33.15 16.50 11.83
C GLY A 208 -32.75 17.97 12.02
N LEU A 209 -31.45 18.28 12.11
CA LEU A 209 -30.92 19.63 12.22
C LEU A 209 -30.52 20.24 10.87
N ALA A 210 -30.57 19.47 9.78
CA ALA A 210 -30.18 19.95 8.45
C ALA A 210 -30.89 21.26 8.02
N PRO A 211 -32.19 21.48 8.29
CA PRO A 211 -32.84 22.76 7.99
C PRO A 211 -32.24 23.96 8.75
N GLN A 212 -31.83 23.75 10.01
CA GLN A 212 -31.22 24.81 10.82
C GLN A 212 -29.82 25.15 10.31
N PHE A 213 -29.03 24.14 9.93
CA PHE A 213 -27.72 24.34 9.30
C PHE A 213 -27.82 25.01 7.93
N PHE A 214 -28.83 24.65 7.13
CA PHE A 214 -29.08 25.30 5.85
C PHE A 214 -29.44 26.78 6.02
N ARG A 215 -30.28 27.11 7.02
CA ARG A 215 -30.57 28.51 7.36
C ARG A 215 -29.29 29.26 7.74
N LEU A 216 -28.47 28.70 8.64
CA LEU A 216 -27.18 29.30 9.05
C LEU A 216 -26.22 29.52 7.88
N LEU A 217 -26.18 28.60 6.90
CA LEU A 217 -25.38 28.74 5.68
C LEU A 217 -25.78 29.97 4.86
N THR A 218 -27.08 30.28 4.79
CA THR A 218 -27.60 31.40 4.00
C THR A 218 -27.66 32.73 4.74
N THR A 219 -27.76 32.72 6.07
CA THR A 219 -27.98 33.95 6.86
C THR A 219 -26.72 34.46 7.56
N SER A 220 -25.72 33.60 7.79
CA SER A 220 -24.52 34.00 8.53
C SER A 220 -23.44 34.61 7.63
N SER A 221 -22.73 35.60 8.17
CA SER A 221 -21.51 36.18 7.57
C SER A 221 -20.22 35.71 8.26
N ASN A 222 -20.29 34.83 9.27
CA ASN A 222 -19.12 34.38 10.02
C ASN A 222 -18.42 33.22 9.31
N ASN A 223 -17.30 33.51 8.65
CA ASN A 223 -16.51 32.53 7.89
C ASN A 223 -16.15 31.27 8.70
N TRP A 224 -15.76 31.40 9.98
CA TRP A 224 -15.39 30.26 10.81
C TRP A 224 -16.56 29.34 11.13
N MET A 225 -17.74 29.92 11.33
CA MET A 225 -18.96 29.15 11.55
C MET A 225 -19.42 28.49 10.25
N LEU A 226 -19.39 29.23 9.13
CA LEU A 226 -19.76 28.70 7.81
C LEU A 226 -18.88 27.50 7.43
N ILE A 227 -17.57 27.56 7.64
CA ILE A 227 -16.66 26.41 7.40
C ILE A 227 -17.14 25.15 8.16
N LYS A 228 -17.53 25.29 9.44
CA LYS A 228 -18.02 24.15 10.25
C LYS A 228 -19.38 23.63 9.76
N VAL A 229 -20.28 24.54 9.42
CA VAL A 229 -21.60 24.22 8.89
C VAL A 229 -21.47 23.47 7.55
N VAL A 230 -20.62 23.96 6.66
CA VAL A 230 -20.36 23.40 5.33
C VAL A 230 -19.75 21.99 5.44
N LYS A 231 -18.73 21.80 6.30
CA LYS A 231 -18.16 20.46 6.62
C LYS A 231 -19.20 19.48 7.12
N LEU A 232 -20.05 19.92 8.04
CA LEU A 232 -21.12 19.08 8.58
C LEU A 232 -22.16 18.73 7.51
N LEU A 233 -22.57 19.70 6.70
CA LEU A 233 -23.50 19.44 5.60
C LEU A 233 -22.90 18.44 4.60
N ALA A 234 -21.58 18.51 4.33
CA ALA A 234 -20.87 17.53 3.51
C ALA A 234 -20.97 16.11 4.10
N SER A 235 -20.79 15.93 5.41
CA SER A 235 -20.89 14.62 6.06
C SER A 235 -22.32 14.09 6.15
N LEU A 236 -23.34 14.95 6.05
CA LEU A 236 -24.75 14.56 5.98
C LEU A 236 -25.19 14.16 4.56
N VAL A 237 -24.48 14.57 3.51
CA VAL A 237 -24.87 14.29 2.11
C VAL A 237 -24.94 12.79 1.78
N PRO A 238 -23.95 11.93 2.15
CA PRO A 238 -24.04 10.49 1.89
C PRO A 238 -25.26 9.83 2.55
N GLU A 239 -25.70 10.36 3.69
CA GLU A 239 -26.83 9.84 4.46
C GLU A 239 -28.19 10.30 3.90
N GLU A 240 -28.26 11.50 3.31
CA GLU A 240 -29.44 12.05 2.64
C GLU A 240 -29.06 12.68 1.29
N PRO A 241 -28.96 11.89 0.20
CA PRO A 241 -28.52 12.37 -1.11
C PRO A 241 -29.37 13.51 -1.71
N ARG A 242 -30.62 13.69 -1.24
CA ARG A 242 -31.47 14.83 -1.66
C ARG A 242 -30.86 16.17 -1.25
N LEU A 243 -30.08 16.21 -0.18
CA LEU A 243 -29.39 17.40 0.30
C LEU A 243 -28.35 17.90 -0.71
N ALA A 244 -27.61 16.99 -1.38
CA ALA A 244 -26.58 17.34 -2.36
C ALA A 244 -27.07 18.35 -3.40
N ARG A 245 -28.27 18.12 -3.95
CA ARG A 245 -28.89 18.99 -4.97
C ARG A 245 -29.28 20.35 -4.44
N LYS A 246 -29.72 20.44 -3.18
CA LYS A 246 -30.11 21.71 -2.54
C LYS A 246 -28.91 22.56 -2.15
N LEU A 247 -27.73 21.96 -1.96
CA LEU A 247 -26.51 22.66 -1.55
C LEU A 247 -25.79 23.34 -2.72
N LEU A 248 -26.00 22.91 -3.96
CA LEU A 248 -25.25 23.42 -5.12
C LEU A 248 -25.36 24.94 -5.29
N ASP A 249 -26.58 25.48 -5.37
CA ASP A 249 -26.77 26.92 -5.64
C ASP A 249 -26.32 27.82 -4.48
N PRO A 250 -26.65 27.53 -3.20
CA PRO A 250 -26.13 28.30 -2.08
C PRO A 250 -24.60 28.29 -2.00
N LEU A 251 -23.96 27.13 -2.18
CA LEU A 251 -22.51 27.03 -2.13
C LEU A 251 -21.86 27.73 -3.32
N ALA A 252 -22.43 27.61 -4.53
CA ALA A 252 -21.94 28.35 -5.69
C ALA A 252 -22.00 29.87 -5.48
N THR A 253 -23.08 30.36 -4.85
CA THR A 253 -23.21 31.78 -4.49
C THR A 253 -22.13 32.21 -3.49
N VAL A 254 -21.82 31.39 -2.49
CA VAL A 254 -20.73 31.67 -1.53
C VAL A 254 -19.37 31.66 -2.23
N ILE A 255 -19.12 30.70 -3.13
CA ILE A 255 -17.87 30.55 -3.91
C ILE A 255 -17.62 31.80 -4.76
N GLN A 256 -18.66 32.33 -5.42
CA GLN A 256 -18.52 33.51 -6.29
C GLN A 256 -18.23 34.80 -5.52
N ASN A 257 -18.77 34.95 -4.31
CA ASN A 257 -18.77 36.22 -3.58
C ASN A 257 -17.74 36.31 -2.45
N THR A 258 -17.17 35.18 -2.00
CA THR A 258 -16.32 35.16 -0.80
C THR A 258 -14.87 35.52 -1.12
N PRO A 259 -14.29 36.55 -0.47
CA PRO A 259 -12.86 36.86 -0.61
C PRO A 259 -11.97 35.94 0.24
N ALA A 260 -12.52 35.27 1.26
CA ALA A 260 -11.78 34.41 2.16
C ALA A 260 -11.47 33.04 1.53
N LYS A 261 -10.19 32.82 1.18
CA LYS A 261 -9.69 31.58 0.55
C LYS A 261 -10.04 30.30 1.32
N SER A 262 -10.06 30.35 2.65
CA SER A 262 -10.39 29.20 3.52
C SER A 262 -11.85 28.76 3.39
N LEU A 263 -12.80 29.70 3.46
CA LEU A 263 -14.22 29.41 3.25
C LEU A 263 -14.49 29.02 1.80
N LEU A 264 -13.85 29.70 0.84
CA LEU A 264 -13.94 29.41 -0.58
C LEU A 264 -13.54 27.94 -0.88
N TYR A 265 -12.38 27.51 -0.40
CA TYR A 265 -11.91 26.14 -0.58
C TYR A 265 -12.84 25.12 0.09
N GLU A 266 -13.31 25.40 1.31
CA GLU A 266 -14.21 24.49 2.01
C GLU A 266 -15.55 24.30 1.26
N CYS A 267 -16.07 25.37 0.68
CA CYS A 267 -17.26 25.30 -0.17
C CYS A 267 -16.99 24.45 -1.43
N ILE A 268 -15.85 24.63 -2.10
CA ILE A 268 -15.46 23.81 -3.27
C ILE A 268 -15.32 22.33 -2.88
N SER A 269 -14.66 22.03 -1.76
CA SER A 269 -14.51 20.67 -1.22
C SER A 269 -15.87 20.02 -0.93
N THR A 270 -16.80 20.78 -0.36
CA THR A 270 -18.15 20.29 -0.08
C THR A 270 -18.97 20.10 -1.36
N VAL A 271 -18.85 21.02 -2.33
CA VAL A 271 -19.49 20.88 -3.64
C VAL A 271 -18.98 19.63 -4.36
N THR A 272 -17.66 19.42 -4.45
CA THR A 272 -17.08 18.23 -5.09
C THR A 272 -17.53 16.93 -4.42
N THR A 273 -17.65 16.91 -3.10
CA THR A 273 -18.24 15.79 -2.36
C THR A 273 -19.72 15.61 -2.71
N ALA A 274 -20.50 16.70 -2.76
CA ALA A 274 -21.92 16.66 -3.09
C ALA A 274 -22.18 16.17 -4.52
N LEU A 275 -21.31 16.53 -5.48
CA LEU A 275 -21.43 16.15 -6.89
C LEU A 275 -21.51 14.63 -7.09
N LEU A 276 -20.82 13.84 -6.26
CA LEU A 276 -20.89 12.37 -6.27
C LEU A 276 -22.31 11.82 -6.09
N TYR A 277 -23.19 12.57 -5.41
CA TYR A 277 -24.55 12.16 -5.04
C TYR A 277 -25.64 12.93 -5.80
N THR A 278 -25.28 13.70 -6.84
CA THR A 278 -26.25 14.51 -7.60
C THR A 278 -27.03 13.72 -8.65
N LYS A 279 -26.51 12.56 -9.09
CA LYS A 279 -27.18 11.68 -10.06
C LYS A 279 -28.47 11.14 -9.45
N LYS A 280 -29.60 11.33 -10.14
CA LYS A 280 -30.88 10.75 -9.72
C LYS A 280 -30.89 9.23 -9.94
N SER A 281 -31.85 8.54 -9.33
CA SER A 281 -32.13 7.11 -9.59
C SER A 281 -32.46 6.80 -11.06
N ASP A 282 -32.86 7.83 -11.81
CA ASP A 282 -33.17 7.81 -13.24
C ASP A 282 -31.94 8.14 -14.13
N GLY A 283 -30.74 8.27 -13.54
CA GLY A 283 -29.50 8.62 -14.27
C GLY A 283 -29.38 10.10 -14.67
N SER A 284 -30.47 10.87 -14.62
CA SER A 284 -30.46 12.31 -14.96
C SER A 284 -29.72 13.17 -13.92
N GLN A 285 -28.96 14.15 -14.40
CA GLN A 285 -28.27 15.15 -13.58
C GLN A 285 -29.02 16.49 -13.55
N PRO A 286 -28.92 17.27 -12.46
CA PRO A 286 -29.40 18.66 -12.43
C PRO A 286 -28.70 19.55 -13.47
N ARG A 287 -29.42 20.48 -14.11
CA ARG A 287 -28.89 21.36 -15.18
C ARG A 287 -27.76 22.28 -14.72
N ASN A 288 -27.73 22.64 -13.44
CA ASN A 288 -26.71 23.52 -12.86
C ASN A 288 -25.37 22.81 -12.59
N VAL A 289 -25.30 21.47 -12.64
CA VAL A 289 -24.07 20.72 -12.34
C VAL A 289 -22.90 21.15 -13.22
N ALA A 290 -23.11 21.22 -14.55
CA ALA A 290 -22.04 21.60 -15.47
C ALA A 290 -21.49 23.02 -15.19
N ALA A 291 -22.36 23.97 -14.83
CA ALA A 291 -21.93 25.33 -14.49
C ALA A 291 -21.15 25.37 -13.18
N VAL A 292 -21.59 24.61 -12.17
CA VAL A 292 -20.93 24.52 -10.86
C VAL A 292 -19.57 23.82 -10.98
N VAL A 293 -19.47 22.75 -11.78
CA VAL A 293 -18.21 22.06 -12.07
C VAL A 293 -17.20 23.01 -12.71
N ARG A 294 -17.62 23.78 -13.73
CA ARG A 294 -16.75 24.79 -14.34
C ARG A 294 -16.30 25.85 -13.34
N LEU A 295 -17.22 26.37 -12.53
CA LEU A 295 -16.90 27.35 -11.48
C LEU A 295 -15.83 26.80 -10.52
N CYS A 296 -16.00 25.58 -10.01
CA CYS A 296 -15.02 24.95 -9.13
C CYS A 296 -13.68 24.74 -9.84
N ASN A 297 -13.71 24.24 -11.08
CA ASN A 297 -12.51 24.03 -11.91
C ASN A 297 -11.70 25.31 -12.09
N ASP A 298 -12.35 26.41 -12.46
CA ASP A 298 -11.68 27.71 -12.69
C ASP A 298 -10.98 28.22 -11.43
N HIS A 299 -11.60 28.06 -10.25
CA HIS A 299 -10.98 28.45 -8.99
C HIS A 299 -9.83 27.53 -8.59
N LEU A 300 -9.95 26.22 -8.81
CA LEU A 300 -8.89 25.25 -8.51
C LEU A 300 -7.69 25.41 -9.42
N ARG A 301 -7.90 25.67 -10.72
CA ARG A 301 -6.83 26.02 -11.66
C ARG A 301 -6.04 27.24 -11.19
N ARG A 302 -6.74 28.33 -10.85
CA ARG A 302 -6.10 29.55 -10.32
C ARG A 302 -5.33 29.30 -9.03
N TYR A 303 -5.71 28.30 -8.23
CA TYR A 303 -4.97 27.92 -7.02
C TYR A 303 -3.66 27.21 -7.35
N ILE A 304 -3.63 26.38 -8.40
CA ILE A 304 -2.41 25.68 -8.83
C ILE A 304 -1.40 26.65 -9.44
N GLU A 305 -1.89 27.62 -10.23
CA GLU A 305 -1.08 28.69 -10.83
C GLU A 305 -0.62 29.74 -9.80
N ASP A 306 -1.16 29.74 -8.57
CA ASP A 306 -0.82 30.70 -7.53
C ASP A 306 0.64 30.51 -7.05
N PRO A 307 1.38 31.60 -6.72
CA PRO A 307 2.72 31.50 -6.15
C PRO A 307 2.76 30.87 -4.75
N ASP A 308 1.67 30.91 -3.97
CA ASP A 308 1.62 30.28 -2.65
C ASP A 308 1.53 28.75 -2.76
N GLN A 309 2.56 28.05 -2.26
CA GLN A 309 2.64 26.60 -2.24
C GLN A 309 1.45 25.95 -1.52
N ASN A 310 0.89 26.60 -0.49
CA ASN A 310 -0.29 26.08 0.21
C ASN A 310 -1.53 26.11 -0.68
N LEU A 311 -1.69 27.18 -1.47
CA LEU A 311 -2.79 27.28 -2.43
C LEU A 311 -2.62 26.27 -3.56
N ARG A 312 -1.40 26.10 -4.06
CA ARG A 312 -1.08 25.08 -5.06
C ARG A 312 -1.44 23.67 -4.60
N TYR A 313 -1.02 23.32 -3.37
CA TYR A 313 -1.41 22.06 -2.73
C TYR A 313 -2.93 21.89 -2.64
N LEU A 314 -3.64 22.91 -2.17
CA LEU A 314 -5.11 22.87 -2.07
C LEU A 314 -5.77 22.74 -3.45
N GLY A 315 -5.23 23.38 -4.49
CA GLY A 315 -5.68 23.25 -5.87
C GLY A 315 -5.63 21.79 -6.35
N LEU A 316 -4.49 21.12 -6.14
CA LEU A 316 -4.31 19.71 -6.48
C LEU A 316 -5.26 18.78 -5.70
N VAL A 317 -5.41 19.00 -4.39
CA VAL A 317 -6.36 18.21 -3.57
C VAL A 317 -7.80 18.40 -4.05
N GLY A 318 -8.18 19.63 -4.38
CA GLY A 318 -9.50 19.93 -4.92
C GLY A 318 -9.75 19.28 -6.28
N LEU A 319 -8.77 19.30 -7.20
CA LEU A 319 -8.87 18.59 -8.48
C LEU A 319 -8.97 17.08 -8.28
N GLY A 320 -8.22 16.50 -7.34
CA GLY A 320 -8.34 15.07 -6.99
C GLY A 320 -9.73 14.68 -6.49
N ASN A 321 -10.40 15.56 -5.73
CA ASN A 321 -11.78 15.33 -5.32
C ASN A 321 -12.76 15.50 -6.50
N LEU A 322 -12.51 16.46 -7.40
CA LEU A 322 -13.33 16.66 -8.59
C LEU A 322 -13.22 15.47 -9.56
N MET A 323 -12.01 14.91 -9.72
CA MET A 323 -11.70 13.74 -10.56
C MET A 323 -12.59 12.54 -10.24
N LYS A 324 -12.88 12.28 -8.96
CA LYS A 324 -13.76 11.19 -8.53
C LYS A 324 -15.18 11.30 -9.10
N SER A 325 -15.63 12.52 -9.39
CA SER A 325 -16.98 12.80 -9.91
C SER A 325 -17.00 13.03 -11.42
N HIS A 326 -16.04 13.78 -11.95
CA HIS A 326 -15.94 14.21 -13.35
C HIS A 326 -14.47 14.13 -13.82
N PRO A 327 -13.96 12.92 -14.16
CA PRO A 327 -12.56 12.72 -14.52
C PRO A 327 -12.07 13.57 -15.70
N TYR A 328 -12.93 13.77 -16.71
CA TYR A 328 -12.60 14.49 -17.95
C TYR A 328 -12.15 15.95 -17.73
N VAL A 329 -12.57 16.58 -16.62
CA VAL A 329 -12.24 17.98 -16.32
C VAL A 329 -10.77 18.14 -15.96
N VAL A 330 -10.17 17.10 -15.36
CA VAL A 330 -8.79 17.16 -14.86
C VAL A 330 -7.79 16.97 -16.00
N THR A 331 -8.17 16.23 -17.06
CA THR A 331 -7.32 15.98 -18.23
C THR A 331 -6.90 17.27 -18.95
N GLU A 332 -7.73 18.32 -18.90
CA GLU A 332 -7.40 19.65 -19.46
C GLU A 332 -6.18 20.31 -18.80
N HIS A 333 -5.86 19.92 -17.56
CA HIS A 333 -4.75 20.51 -16.78
C HIS A 333 -3.54 19.57 -16.69
N GLN A 334 -3.43 18.57 -17.55
CA GLN A 334 -2.36 17.57 -17.50
C GLN A 334 -0.96 18.22 -17.49
N GLU A 335 -0.71 19.20 -18.36
CA GLU A 335 0.58 19.90 -18.45
C GLU A 335 0.93 20.60 -17.13
N LEU A 336 -0.02 21.36 -16.56
CA LEU A 336 0.15 22.07 -15.29
C LEU A 336 0.42 21.10 -14.12
N ILE A 337 -0.22 19.93 -14.13
CA ILE A 337 -0.02 18.91 -13.09
C ILE A 337 1.33 18.23 -13.24
N VAL A 338 1.79 18.00 -14.47
CA VAL A 338 3.14 17.49 -14.75
C VAL A 338 4.20 18.48 -14.28
N GLU A 339 4.03 19.79 -14.51
CA GLU A 339 4.93 20.83 -13.99
C GLU A 339 5.04 20.78 -12.45
N CYS A 340 3.96 20.41 -11.76
CA CYS A 340 3.96 20.26 -10.30
C CYS A 340 4.87 19.13 -9.80
N LEU A 341 5.28 18.16 -10.64
CA LEU A 341 6.24 17.13 -10.28
C LEU A 341 7.67 17.66 -10.10
N ALA A 342 7.98 18.82 -10.69
CA ALA A 342 9.29 19.45 -10.61
C ALA A 342 9.42 20.48 -9.47
N VAL A 343 8.37 20.68 -8.67
CA VAL A 343 8.37 21.62 -7.54
C VAL A 343 9.17 21.07 -6.36
N ASP A 344 9.89 21.93 -5.64
CA ASP A 344 10.74 21.54 -4.50
C ASP A 344 9.95 20.80 -3.39
N ASP A 345 8.72 21.26 -3.13
CA ASP A 345 7.84 20.71 -2.08
C ASP A 345 7.40 19.28 -2.41
N ILE A 346 7.89 18.32 -1.60
CA ILE A 346 7.57 16.90 -1.73
C ILE A 346 6.06 16.63 -1.58
N THR A 347 5.34 17.39 -0.77
CA THR A 347 3.90 17.18 -0.57
C THR A 347 3.09 17.52 -1.81
N ILE A 348 3.52 18.54 -2.56
CA ILE A 348 2.92 18.93 -3.85
C ILE A 348 3.23 17.87 -4.89
N ARG A 349 4.49 17.43 -4.99
CA ARG A 349 4.91 16.37 -5.91
C ARG A 349 4.12 15.08 -5.70
N MET A 350 3.96 14.65 -4.45
CA MET A 350 3.16 13.47 -4.08
C MET A 350 1.69 13.61 -4.48
N ARG A 351 1.08 14.79 -4.29
CA ARG A 351 -0.31 15.02 -4.72
C ARG A 351 -0.47 15.08 -6.24
N ALA A 352 0.49 15.67 -6.95
CA ALA A 352 0.50 15.68 -8.39
C ALA A 352 0.62 14.24 -8.94
N LEU A 353 1.46 13.41 -8.33
CA LEU A 353 1.61 12.00 -8.69
C LEU A 353 0.30 11.20 -8.50
N GLU A 354 -0.36 11.33 -7.34
CA GLU A 354 -1.66 10.69 -7.09
C GLU A 354 -2.72 11.11 -8.13
N LEU A 355 -2.72 12.39 -8.52
CA LEU A 355 -3.65 12.92 -9.51
C LEU A 355 -3.35 12.39 -10.92
N LEU A 356 -2.07 12.33 -11.31
CA LEU A 356 -1.62 11.76 -12.58
C LEU A 356 -2.03 10.30 -12.72
N SER A 357 -1.85 9.49 -11.68
CA SER A 357 -2.27 8.09 -11.72
C SER A 357 -3.77 7.91 -11.94
N GLY A 358 -4.61 8.84 -11.48
CA GLY A 358 -6.06 8.77 -11.68
C GLY A 358 -6.54 9.29 -13.04
N MET A 359 -5.73 10.08 -13.76
CA MET A 359 -6.11 10.64 -15.08
C MET A 359 -5.58 9.82 -16.27
N VAL A 360 -4.77 8.79 -16.01
CA VAL A 360 -4.20 7.97 -17.07
C VAL A 360 -5.29 7.18 -17.79
N ASN A 361 -5.22 7.24 -19.12
CA ASN A 361 -6.01 6.52 -20.08
C ASN A 361 -5.07 6.01 -21.19
N PRO A 362 -5.54 5.11 -22.09
CA PRO A 362 -4.67 4.52 -23.10
C PRO A 362 -4.07 5.55 -24.08
N GLY A 363 -4.69 6.72 -24.26
CA GLY A 363 -4.19 7.78 -25.14
C GLY A 363 -3.12 8.68 -24.50
N ASN A 364 -3.04 8.77 -23.17
CA ASN A 364 -2.07 9.63 -22.47
C ASN A 364 -1.10 8.86 -21.56
N ALA A 365 -1.19 7.53 -21.47
CA ALA A 365 -0.30 6.72 -20.65
C ALA A 365 1.18 6.91 -21.03
N ALA A 366 1.54 6.70 -22.29
CA ALA A 366 2.91 6.79 -22.75
C ALA A 366 3.63 8.12 -22.43
N PRO A 367 3.07 9.32 -22.69
CA PRO A 367 3.73 10.58 -22.35
C PRO A 367 3.85 10.80 -20.83
N ILE A 368 2.84 10.39 -20.04
CA ILE A 368 2.88 10.52 -18.57
C ILE A 368 3.98 9.62 -18.00
N ILE A 369 4.01 8.34 -18.39
CA ILE A 369 5.01 7.38 -17.90
C ILE A 369 6.43 7.81 -18.29
N ARG A 370 6.64 8.34 -19.50
CA ARG A 370 7.95 8.88 -19.91
C ARG A 370 8.45 9.98 -18.97
N GLU A 371 7.57 10.91 -18.58
CA GLU A 371 7.96 11.97 -17.65
C GLU A 371 8.16 11.46 -16.21
N LEU A 372 7.34 10.51 -15.75
CA LEU A 372 7.55 9.86 -14.46
C LEU A 372 8.87 9.08 -14.41
N MET A 373 9.26 8.41 -15.49
CA MET A 373 10.56 7.75 -15.63
C MET A 373 11.70 8.75 -15.54
N ARG A 374 11.61 9.89 -16.25
CA ARG A 374 12.61 10.97 -16.16
C ARG A 374 12.80 11.46 -14.73
N GLN A 375 11.72 11.64 -13.99
CA GLN A 375 11.75 12.03 -12.58
C GLN A 375 12.32 10.93 -11.69
N THR A 376 12.01 9.67 -11.97
CA THR A 376 12.50 8.51 -11.20
C THR A 376 14.02 8.40 -11.24
N LEU A 377 14.61 8.65 -12.39
CA LEU A 377 16.07 8.64 -12.59
C LEU A 377 16.78 9.79 -11.85
N SER A 378 16.11 10.93 -11.67
CA SER A 378 16.67 12.10 -10.98
C SER A 378 16.34 12.17 -9.48
N ALA A 379 15.26 11.53 -9.03
CA ALA A 379 14.79 11.57 -7.65
C ALA A 379 15.51 10.54 -6.78
N ASP A 380 15.64 10.80 -5.47
CA ASP A 380 16.24 9.86 -4.50
C ASP A 380 15.27 9.52 -3.34
N GLY A 381 15.54 8.42 -2.65
CA GLY A 381 14.87 8.03 -1.41
C GLY A 381 13.40 7.63 -1.59
N ALA A 382 12.55 8.03 -0.63
CA ALA A 382 11.15 7.63 -0.60
C ALA A 382 10.34 8.12 -1.82
N TYR A 383 10.68 9.28 -2.38
CA TYR A 383 9.96 9.83 -3.54
C TYR A 383 10.18 9.00 -4.80
N ARG A 384 11.40 8.49 -5.03
CA ARG A 384 11.70 7.56 -6.13
C ARG A 384 10.84 6.29 -6.01
N HIS A 385 10.75 5.72 -4.81
CA HIS A 385 9.94 4.52 -4.57
C HIS A 385 8.46 4.73 -4.89
N GLU A 386 7.90 5.89 -4.53
CA GLU A 386 6.53 6.24 -4.85
C GLU A 386 6.33 6.39 -6.36
N LEU A 387 7.25 7.06 -7.07
CA LEU A 387 7.20 7.16 -8.53
C LEU A 387 7.16 5.78 -9.21
N ILE A 388 8.05 4.87 -8.83
CA ILE A 388 8.10 3.50 -9.37
C ILE A 388 6.79 2.76 -9.09
N THR A 389 6.30 2.84 -7.86
CA THR A 389 5.05 2.18 -7.44
C THR A 389 3.87 2.67 -8.27
N HIS A 390 3.79 3.98 -8.51
CA HIS A 390 2.74 4.59 -9.32
C HIS A 390 2.86 4.22 -10.81
N ILE A 391 4.07 4.14 -11.38
CA ILE A 391 4.29 3.67 -12.77
C ILE A 391 3.78 2.23 -12.91
N LEU A 392 4.24 1.31 -12.04
CA LEU A 392 3.87 -0.10 -12.06
C LEU A 392 2.36 -0.30 -11.84
N HIS A 393 1.75 0.50 -10.98
CA HIS A 393 0.31 0.47 -10.75
C HIS A 393 -0.46 0.89 -12.00
N VAL A 394 -0.18 2.09 -12.53
CA VAL A 394 -0.90 2.68 -13.67
C VAL A 394 -0.86 1.78 -14.90
N CYS A 395 0.28 1.16 -15.17
CA CYS A 395 0.44 0.28 -16.32
C CYS A 395 -0.25 -1.07 -16.13
N SER A 396 -0.35 -1.61 -14.90
CA SER A 396 -0.97 -2.93 -14.63
C SER A 396 -2.48 -2.90 -14.39
N VAL A 397 -3.10 -1.71 -14.28
CA VAL A 397 -4.54 -1.53 -14.06
C VAL A 397 -5.37 -2.31 -15.10
N ASN A 398 -6.39 -3.03 -14.61
CA ASN A 398 -7.36 -3.78 -15.43
C ASN A 398 -6.72 -4.73 -16.46
N LYS A 399 -5.63 -5.42 -16.10
CA LYS A 399 -4.87 -6.30 -17.00
C LYS A 399 -4.26 -5.53 -18.18
N TYR A 400 -3.50 -4.47 -17.85
CA TYR A 400 -2.81 -3.63 -18.83
C TYR A 400 -3.74 -2.91 -19.81
N ALA A 401 -4.95 -2.53 -19.36
CA ALA A 401 -5.92 -1.86 -20.22
C ALA A 401 -5.42 -0.51 -20.77
N ASN A 402 -4.42 0.10 -20.12
CA ASN A 402 -3.80 1.35 -20.53
C ASN A 402 -2.63 1.17 -21.52
N ILE A 403 -2.25 -0.07 -21.83
CA ILE A 403 -1.08 -0.40 -22.64
C ILE A 403 -1.55 -0.97 -23.98
N HIS A 404 -1.10 -0.37 -25.07
CA HIS A 404 -1.31 -0.86 -26.43
C HIS A 404 -0.05 -1.47 -27.02
N ASP A 405 1.12 -0.94 -26.63
CA ASP A 405 2.43 -1.35 -27.07
C ASP A 405 3.15 -2.01 -25.89
N PHE A 406 3.24 -3.34 -25.95
CA PHE A 406 3.88 -4.15 -24.90
C PHE A 406 5.40 -4.11 -25.01
N ASP A 407 5.97 -3.91 -26.20
CA ASP A 407 7.42 -3.83 -26.39
C ASP A 407 7.97 -2.57 -25.71
N TRP A 408 7.29 -1.44 -25.90
CA TRP A 408 7.56 -0.23 -25.14
C TRP A 408 7.47 -0.46 -23.63
N TYR A 409 6.43 -1.19 -23.18
CA TYR A 409 6.25 -1.40 -21.74
C TYR A 409 7.29 -2.35 -21.13
N ILE A 410 7.71 -3.38 -21.87
CA ILE A 410 8.82 -4.27 -21.49
C ILE A 410 10.08 -3.43 -21.31
N HIS A 411 10.38 -2.53 -22.25
CA HIS A 411 11.53 -1.62 -22.12
C HIS A 411 11.45 -0.76 -20.84
N VAL A 412 10.26 -0.24 -20.50
CA VAL A 412 10.05 0.49 -19.23
C VAL A 412 10.32 -0.39 -18.01
N LEU A 413 9.84 -1.64 -18.01
CA LEU A 413 10.07 -2.60 -16.91
C LEU A 413 11.56 -2.93 -16.73
N VAL A 414 12.27 -3.16 -17.84
CA VAL A 414 13.72 -3.42 -17.83
C VAL A 414 14.48 -2.19 -17.32
N GLN A 415 14.11 -0.98 -17.73
CA GLN A 415 14.68 0.25 -17.16
C GLN A 415 14.44 0.36 -15.64
N LEU A 416 13.22 0.05 -15.18
CA LEU A 416 12.89 0.06 -13.75
C LEU A 416 13.64 -1.01 -12.94
N ALA A 417 13.99 -2.14 -13.55
CA ALA A 417 14.80 -3.19 -12.94
C ALA A 417 16.22 -2.70 -12.58
N ARG A 418 16.78 -1.81 -13.40
CA ARG A 418 18.12 -1.21 -13.19
C ARG A 418 18.11 -0.09 -12.14
N VAL A 419 16.93 0.42 -11.76
CA VAL A 419 16.81 1.51 -10.77
C VAL A 419 17.00 0.98 -9.34
N PRO A 420 17.84 1.62 -8.50
CA PRO A 420 18.03 1.23 -7.11
C PRO A 420 16.74 1.25 -6.29
N GLY A 421 16.42 0.10 -5.70
CA GLY A 421 15.28 -0.06 -4.80
C GLY A 421 15.64 0.21 -3.35
N ASN A 422 14.68 0.75 -2.61
CA ASN A 422 14.76 0.74 -1.15
C ASN A 422 14.43 -0.67 -0.68
N THR A 423 15.46 -1.48 -0.41
CA THR A 423 15.30 -2.77 0.28
C THR A 423 14.68 -2.53 1.65
N ALA A 424 13.85 -3.47 2.14
CA ALA A 424 13.13 -3.34 3.41
C ALA A 424 14.02 -2.92 4.61
N ALA A 425 15.32 -3.25 4.59
CA ALA A 425 16.30 -2.84 5.60
C ALA A 425 16.61 -1.33 5.62
N THR A 426 16.57 -0.65 4.48
CA THR A 426 16.85 0.80 4.38
C THR A 426 15.69 1.67 4.85
N VAL A 427 14.47 1.11 4.86
CA VAL A 427 13.25 1.80 5.31
C VAL A 427 13.25 1.95 6.83
N ASP A 428 13.73 0.96 7.58
CA ASP A 428 13.90 1.06 9.04
C ASP A 428 15.01 2.05 9.43
N ALA A 429 16.09 2.14 8.65
CA ALA A 429 17.18 3.09 8.89
C ALA A 429 16.82 4.54 8.51
N SER A 430 15.99 4.74 7.48
CA SER A 430 15.56 6.07 7.02
C SER A 430 14.34 6.59 7.79
N LEU A 431 13.47 5.71 8.28
CA LEU A 431 12.37 6.08 9.19
C LEU A 431 12.86 6.34 10.62
N SER A 432 13.98 5.74 11.04
CA SER A 432 14.61 6.03 12.33
C SER A 432 15.40 7.34 12.32
N SER A 433 15.92 7.80 11.17
CA SER A 433 16.58 9.11 11.05
C SER A 433 15.61 10.30 10.90
N LEU A 434 14.35 10.03 10.57
CA LEU A 434 13.25 11.01 10.55
C LEU A 434 12.39 10.99 11.83
N ALA A 435 12.75 10.19 12.84
CA ALA A 435 12.11 10.23 14.13
C ALA A 435 12.53 11.51 14.89
N PRO A 436 11.60 12.38 15.31
CA PRO A 436 11.94 13.41 16.27
C PRO A 436 12.38 12.73 17.56
N SER A 437 13.50 13.18 18.11
CA SER A 437 14.06 12.74 19.39
C SER A 437 12.95 12.67 20.45
N SER A 438 12.69 11.44 20.91
CA SER A 438 11.60 11.12 21.81
C SER A 438 11.78 11.78 23.18
N GLY A 439 10.82 12.62 23.54
CA GLY A 439 10.61 13.18 24.87
C GLY A 439 9.15 13.61 25.10
N SER A 440 8.31 12.63 25.45
CA SER A 440 7.00 12.76 26.14
C SER A 440 5.71 13.12 25.36
N MET A 441 4.90 12.06 25.15
CA MET A 441 3.44 11.91 25.37
C MET A 441 2.44 12.90 24.75
N LEU A 442 1.70 12.45 23.72
CA LEU A 442 0.25 12.72 23.59
C LEU A 442 -0.48 11.54 22.94
N GLY A 443 -1.16 10.76 23.78
CA GLY A 443 -2.17 9.80 23.33
C GLY A 443 -3.38 10.53 22.77
N SER A 444 -3.62 10.39 21.47
CA SER A 444 -4.93 10.59 20.86
C SER A 444 -5.35 9.27 20.21
N SER A 445 -6.19 8.53 20.92
CA SER A 445 -6.85 7.36 20.40
C SER A 445 -8.22 7.72 19.83
N SER A 446 -8.50 7.12 18.68
CA SER A 446 -9.81 6.76 18.13
C SER A 446 -10.60 7.81 17.32
N SER A 447 -10.23 7.95 16.04
CA SER A 447 -11.23 7.89 14.98
C SER A 447 -11.41 6.44 14.55
N SER A 448 -12.60 5.93 14.85
CA SER A 448 -13.05 4.57 14.64
C SER A 448 -13.40 4.28 13.19
N ASN A 449 -12.76 3.26 12.64
CA ASN A 449 -13.37 2.16 11.88
C ASN A 449 -14.51 2.50 10.91
N HIS A 450 -14.13 2.80 9.66
CA HIS A 450 -14.72 2.09 8.54
C HIS A 450 -13.80 0.93 8.19
N LYS A 451 -13.93 -0.16 8.95
CA LYS A 451 -13.36 -1.45 8.56
C LYS A 451 -14.24 -1.97 7.43
N MET A 452 -13.99 -1.50 6.19
CA MET A 452 -14.19 -2.39 5.05
C MET A 452 -13.36 -3.62 5.38
N LYS A 453 -14.01 -4.78 5.33
CA LYS A 453 -13.39 -6.07 5.55
C LYS A 453 -12.42 -6.30 4.39
N LEU A 454 -11.25 -5.68 4.47
CA LEU A 454 -10.08 -6.05 3.70
C LEU A 454 -9.74 -7.48 4.13
N THR A 455 -9.78 -8.35 3.14
CA THR A 455 -9.21 -9.69 3.17
C THR A 455 -7.74 -9.59 3.62
N ASP A 456 -7.27 -10.58 4.38
CA ASP A 456 -5.90 -10.68 4.93
C ASP A 456 -4.80 -10.82 3.84
N ASP A 457 -4.72 -9.88 2.91
CA ASP A 457 -3.65 -9.71 1.93
C ASP A 457 -3.24 -8.22 1.93
N GLU A 458 -2.65 -7.73 3.04
CA GLU A 458 -1.86 -6.50 2.96
C GLU A 458 -0.49 -6.86 2.36
N PRO A 459 -0.07 -6.22 1.25
CA PRO A 459 1.27 -6.44 0.72
C PRO A 459 2.26 -5.84 1.71
N ALA A 460 2.88 -6.68 2.56
CA ALA A 460 4.13 -6.33 3.20
C ALA A 460 5.04 -5.73 2.11
N LYS A 461 5.46 -4.46 2.26
CA LYS A 461 6.18 -3.65 1.25
C LYS A 461 7.18 -4.50 0.46
N ARG A 462 6.72 -5.05 -0.67
CA ARG A 462 7.55 -5.88 -1.55
C ARG A 462 8.54 -4.95 -2.22
N SER A 463 9.78 -5.41 -2.39
CA SER A 463 10.74 -4.72 -3.26
C SER A 463 10.07 -4.48 -4.62
N HIS A 464 10.30 -3.31 -5.23
CA HIS A 464 9.71 -3.04 -6.54
C HIS A 464 10.24 -4.02 -7.60
N GLY A 465 11.44 -4.59 -7.41
CA GLY A 465 11.97 -5.67 -8.25
C GLY A 465 11.07 -6.90 -8.32
N VAL A 466 10.43 -7.28 -7.21
CA VAL A 466 9.46 -8.40 -7.18
C VAL A 466 8.24 -8.08 -8.03
N GLU A 467 7.77 -6.83 -8.00
CA GLU A 467 6.61 -6.40 -8.77
C GLU A 467 6.94 -6.27 -10.27
N VAL A 468 8.14 -5.80 -10.62
CA VAL A 468 8.67 -5.83 -12.00
C VAL A 468 8.72 -7.26 -12.51
N ALA A 469 9.35 -8.17 -11.75
CA ALA A 469 9.46 -9.60 -12.08
C ALA A 469 8.07 -10.23 -12.29
N ARG A 470 7.12 -9.93 -11.41
CA ARG A 470 5.73 -10.41 -11.50
C ARG A 470 5.05 -9.95 -12.78
N GLN A 471 5.23 -8.69 -13.17
CA GLN A 471 4.59 -8.13 -14.35
C GLN A 471 5.22 -8.65 -15.64
N LEU A 472 6.55 -8.81 -15.69
CA LEU A 472 7.23 -9.48 -16.79
C LEU A 472 6.64 -10.88 -17.02
N VAL A 473 6.66 -11.75 -15.99
CA VAL A 473 6.10 -13.10 -16.10
C VAL A 473 4.62 -13.09 -16.53
N ASP A 474 3.80 -12.18 -15.99
CA ASP A 474 2.38 -12.08 -16.34
C ASP A 474 2.16 -11.66 -17.80
N ILE A 475 3.01 -10.79 -18.36
CA ILE A 475 2.98 -10.39 -19.78
C ILE A 475 3.37 -11.59 -20.66
N ALA A 476 4.52 -12.22 -20.40
CA ALA A 476 4.99 -13.38 -21.17
C ALA A 476 3.95 -14.51 -21.24
N VAL A 477 3.28 -14.81 -20.11
CA VAL A 477 2.25 -15.86 -20.07
C VAL A 477 1.02 -15.49 -20.91
N ARG A 478 0.64 -14.20 -20.96
CA ARG A 478 -0.61 -13.75 -21.59
C ARG A 478 -0.48 -13.36 -23.05
N VAL A 479 0.66 -12.81 -23.46
CA VAL A 479 0.84 -12.16 -24.75
C VAL A 479 1.86 -12.97 -25.55
N LYS A 480 1.39 -13.85 -26.43
CA LYS A 480 2.27 -14.72 -27.23
C LYS A 480 3.16 -13.92 -28.18
N SER A 481 2.63 -12.88 -28.81
CA SER A 481 3.30 -12.10 -29.86
C SER A 481 4.56 -11.35 -29.41
N VAL A 482 4.77 -11.16 -28.11
CA VAL A 482 5.94 -10.46 -27.57
C VAL A 482 6.95 -11.40 -26.93
N ARG A 483 6.72 -12.73 -26.96
CA ARG A 483 7.57 -13.69 -26.21
C ARG A 483 8.99 -13.73 -26.72
N SER A 484 9.20 -13.76 -28.02
CA SER A 484 10.54 -13.77 -28.62
C SER A 484 11.32 -12.50 -28.27
N VAL A 485 10.75 -11.32 -28.53
CA VAL A 485 11.31 -10.01 -28.13
C VAL A 485 11.61 -9.98 -26.63
N MET A 486 10.72 -10.55 -25.81
CA MET A 486 10.90 -10.57 -24.37
C MET A 486 12.03 -11.51 -23.94
N VAL A 487 12.18 -12.68 -24.56
CA VAL A 487 13.32 -13.58 -24.34
C VAL A 487 14.63 -12.90 -24.72
N ASP A 488 14.68 -12.22 -25.87
CA ASP A 488 15.85 -11.47 -26.32
C ASP A 488 16.27 -10.40 -25.28
N ASN A 489 15.33 -9.58 -24.81
CA ASN A 489 15.57 -8.60 -23.75
C ASN A 489 16.01 -9.25 -22.42
N MET A 490 15.49 -10.44 -22.09
CA MET A 490 15.88 -11.15 -20.86
C MET A 490 17.29 -11.77 -20.98
N ILE A 491 17.69 -12.23 -22.17
CA ILE A 491 19.05 -12.70 -22.44
C ILE A 491 20.03 -11.54 -22.24
N GLU A 492 19.77 -10.37 -22.85
CA GLU A 492 20.60 -9.18 -22.64
C GLU A 492 20.72 -8.83 -21.16
N LEU A 493 19.60 -8.84 -20.42
CA LEU A 493 19.57 -8.53 -19.01
C LEU A 493 20.37 -9.51 -18.16
N LEU A 494 20.32 -10.82 -18.46
CA LEU A 494 21.07 -11.85 -17.73
C LEU A 494 22.57 -11.78 -18.02
N MET A 495 22.96 -11.32 -19.21
CA MET A 495 24.36 -11.11 -19.61
C MET A 495 24.99 -9.87 -18.96
N GLU A 496 24.19 -8.97 -18.37
CA GLU A 496 24.70 -7.81 -17.63
C GLU A 496 25.43 -8.24 -16.35
N LYS A 497 26.67 -7.76 -16.19
CA LYS A 497 27.48 -8.02 -14.98
C LYS A 497 27.09 -7.15 -13.79
N GLU A 498 26.24 -6.15 -14.00
CA GLU A 498 25.88 -5.12 -13.01
C GLU A 498 24.95 -5.64 -11.90
N ALA A 499 24.23 -6.76 -12.10
CA ALA A 499 23.36 -7.34 -11.06
C ALA A 499 24.07 -7.90 -9.84
N LEU A 500 25.38 -8.10 -9.95
CA LEU A 500 26.23 -8.62 -8.89
C LEU A 500 26.98 -7.50 -8.16
N SER A 501 27.09 -6.33 -8.79
CA SER A 501 27.79 -5.18 -8.24
C SER A 501 27.15 -3.87 -8.72
N GLY A 502 26.36 -3.24 -7.86
CA GLY A 502 25.75 -1.94 -8.16
C GLY A 502 24.73 -1.52 -7.09
N PRO A 503 24.36 -0.23 -7.04
CA PRO A 503 23.32 0.26 -6.12
C PRO A 503 21.93 -0.36 -6.37
N GLY A 504 21.69 -0.93 -7.57
CA GLY A 504 20.47 -1.64 -7.94
C GLY A 504 20.51 -3.16 -7.80
N ALA A 505 21.62 -3.76 -7.35
CA ALA A 505 21.83 -5.21 -7.36
C ALA A 505 20.68 -6.00 -6.71
N GLY A 506 20.21 -5.59 -5.53
CA GLY A 506 19.11 -6.30 -4.85
C GLY A 506 17.75 -6.23 -5.57
N THR A 507 17.54 -5.22 -6.43
CA THR A 507 16.34 -5.16 -7.28
C THR A 507 16.50 -6.07 -8.49
N LEU A 508 17.66 -6.01 -9.11
CA LEU A 508 17.96 -6.74 -10.34
C LEU A 508 18.01 -8.26 -10.09
N GLN A 509 18.47 -8.70 -8.91
CA GLN A 509 18.42 -10.11 -8.48
C GLN A 509 16.99 -10.69 -8.48
N GLU A 510 15.99 -9.93 -8.04
CA GLU A 510 14.59 -10.35 -8.06
C GLU A 510 14.05 -10.45 -9.50
N VAL A 511 14.56 -9.59 -10.41
CA VAL A 511 14.19 -9.60 -11.82
C VAL A 511 14.89 -10.74 -12.57
N TYR A 512 16.09 -11.14 -12.17
CA TYR A 512 16.82 -12.29 -12.73
C TYR A 512 16.05 -13.60 -12.58
N TYR A 513 15.27 -13.74 -11.50
CA TYR A 513 14.33 -14.85 -11.36
C TYR A 513 13.34 -14.90 -12.54
N ALA A 514 12.70 -13.78 -12.85
CA ALA A 514 11.76 -13.71 -13.97
C ALA A 514 12.50 -13.91 -15.30
N ALA A 515 13.62 -13.23 -15.51
CA ALA A 515 14.39 -13.29 -16.74
C ALA A 515 14.78 -14.73 -17.10
N ALA A 516 15.42 -15.45 -16.19
CA ALA A 516 15.81 -16.85 -16.43
C ALA A 516 14.61 -17.77 -16.64
N TRP A 517 13.50 -17.54 -15.92
CA TRP A 517 12.28 -18.32 -16.12
C TRP A 517 11.68 -18.10 -17.52
N ILE A 518 11.58 -16.83 -17.96
CA ILE A 518 11.06 -16.44 -19.28
C ILE A 518 11.93 -17.03 -20.37
N THR A 519 13.25 -16.84 -20.28
CA THR A 519 14.21 -17.38 -21.26
C THR A 519 14.06 -18.89 -21.36
N GLY A 520 14.06 -19.62 -20.23
CA GLY A 520 13.92 -21.07 -20.28
C GLY A 520 12.54 -21.56 -20.78
N GLU A 521 11.44 -20.91 -20.41
CA GLU A 521 10.08 -21.36 -20.79
C GLU A 521 9.76 -21.08 -22.27
N TYR A 522 10.29 -20.00 -22.83
CA TYR A 522 9.93 -19.50 -24.15
C TYR A 522 11.11 -19.44 -25.14
N VAL A 523 12.22 -20.15 -24.84
CA VAL A 523 13.40 -20.26 -25.70
C VAL A 523 13.06 -20.74 -27.11
N MET A 524 12.08 -21.65 -27.24
CA MET A 524 11.67 -22.16 -28.56
C MET A 524 11.02 -21.07 -29.41
N GLU A 525 10.18 -20.21 -28.84
CA GLU A 525 9.57 -19.11 -29.60
C GLU A 525 10.61 -18.06 -30.04
N PHE A 526 11.72 -17.90 -29.30
CA PHE A 526 12.84 -17.05 -29.72
C PHE A 526 13.62 -17.64 -30.91
N LEU A 527 13.76 -18.96 -30.96
CA LEU A 527 14.37 -19.68 -32.09
C LEU A 527 13.41 -19.73 -33.30
N ASP A 528 12.12 -19.98 -33.08
CA ASP A 528 11.08 -20.04 -34.12
C ASP A 528 10.90 -18.70 -34.86
N ASP A 529 11.11 -17.56 -34.20
CA ASP A 529 11.08 -16.24 -34.85
C ASP A 529 12.13 -16.10 -35.97
N ALA A 530 13.16 -16.94 -36.01
CA ALA A 530 14.10 -16.99 -37.14
C ALA A 530 13.51 -17.68 -38.39
N ASP A 531 12.48 -18.53 -38.23
CA ASP A 531 11.90 -19.35 -39.31
C ASP A 531 10.74 -18.65 -40.06
N GLU A 532 10.08 -17.64 -39.45
CA GLU A 532 8.85 -17.02 -40.01
C GLU A 532 9.11 -15.85 -40.98
N GLU A 533 10.33 -15.31 -41.07
CA GLU A 533 10.67 -14.14 -41.90
C GLU A 533 11.39 -14.48 -43.24
N ASP A 534 11.42 -15.77 -43.60
CA ASP A 534 12.20 -16.31 -44.73
C ASP A 534 11.54 -16.18 -46.11
N GLU A 535 10.34 -15.60 -46.26
CA GLU A 535 9.67 -15.64 -47.58
C GLU A 535 9.75 -14.38 -48.45
N GLU A 536 9.80 -13.14 -47.95
CA GLU A 536 9.84 -11.96 -48.85
C GLU A 536 10.44 -10.73 -48.15
N ASP A 537 11.77 -10.49 -48.24
CA ASP A 537 12.44 -9.16 -48.36
C ASP A 537 13.94 -9.23 -47.94
N ASP A 538 14.84 -9.39 -48.93
CA ASP A 538 16.31 -9.49 -48.82
C ASP A 538 17.04 -8.13 -48.53
N GLU A 539 16.46 -7.20 -47.77
CA GLU A 539 17.03 -5.83 -47.62
C GLU A 539 17.44 -5.39 -46.19
N ASP A 540 17.71 -6.30 -45.25
CA ASP A 540 18.30 -5.94 -43.94
C ASP A 540 19.62 -6.69 -43.67
N GLU A 541 20.77 -6.01 -43.84
CA GLU A 541 22.14 -6.55 -43.57
C GLU A 541 22.45 -6.79 -42.08
N ASP A 542 21.53 -6.47 -41.16
CA ASP A 542 21.72 -6.54 -39.69
C ASP A 542 20.85 -7.63 -39.01
N ARG A 543 20.22 -8.57 -39.74
CA ARG A 543 19.39 -9.64 -39.13
C ARG A 543 20.24 -10.74 -38.50
N GLU A 544 19.92 -11.08 -37.25
CA GLU A 544 20.58 -12.11 -36.46
C GLU A 544 20.24 -13.52 -36.97
N THR A 545 21.24 -14.32 -37.34
CA THR A 545 21.01 -15.68 -37.86
C THR A 545 20.64 -16.66 -36.75
N GLU A 546 20.02 -17.80 -37.09
CA GLU A 546 19.74 -18.87 -36.12
C GLU A 546 21.04 -19.36 -35.43
N GLU A 547 22.17 -19.42 -36.15
CA GLU A 547 23.48 -19.75 -35.59
C GLU A 547 23.94 -18.71 -34.55
N ASP A 548 23.72 -17.41 -34.79
CA ASP A 548 24.03 -16.35 -33.83
C ASP A 548 23.17 -16.46 -32.56
N LYS A 549 21.88 -16.76 -32.70
CA LYS A 549 20.95 -17.00 -31.58
C LYS A 549 21.40 -18.21 -30.74
N LEU A 550 21.78 -19.31 -31.38
CA LEU A 550 22.30 -20.50 -30.70
C LEU A 550 23.61 -20.21 -29.95
N GLN A 551 24.51 -19.41 -30.54
CA GLN A 551 25.74 -18.98 -29.88
C GLN A 551 25.45 -18.12 -28.63
N ARG A 552 24.49 -17.21 -28.70
CA ARG A 552 24.06 -16.41 -27.52
C ARG A 552 23.51 -17.28 -26.39
N LEU A 553 22.80 -18.36 -26.71
CA LEU A 553 22.31 -19.31 -25.71
C LEU A 553 23.46 -20.11 -25.06
N GLU A 554 24.49 -20.47 -25.83
CA GLU A 554 25.72 -21.10 -25.30
C GLU A 554 26.44 -20.14 -24.35
N ASP A 555 26.63 -18.88 -24.75
CA ASP A 555 27.27 -17.84 -23.92
C ASP A 555 26.46 -17.56 -22.64
N LEU A 556 25.13 -17.52 -22.74
CA LEU A 556 24.23 -17.37 -21.59
C LEU A 556 24.35 -18.54 -20.62
N ALA A 557 24.45 -19.78 -21.12
CA ALA A 557 24.58 -20.96 -20.29
C ALA A 557 25.87 -20.95 -19.48
N ASP A 558 27.00 -20.52 -20.07
CA ASP A 558 28.25 -20.30 -19.32
C ASP A 558 28.07 -19.19 -18.28
N GLU A 559 27.48 -18.05 -18.65
CA GLU A 559 27.27 -16.91 -17.75
C GLU A 559 26.43 -17.27 -16.51
N MET A 560 25.32 -18.00 -16.68
CA MET A 560 24.44 -18.43 -15.59
C MET A 560 25.16 -19.36 -14.60
N LEU A 561 26.19 -20.09 -15.05
CA LEU A 561 26.97 -21.05 -14.25
C LEU A 561 28.29 -20.49 -13.72
N GLN A 562 28.61 -19.22 -13.96
CA GLN A 562 29.84 -18.64 -13.44
C GLN A 562 29.84 -18.62 -11.90
N LEU A 563 31.03 -18.77 -11.30
CA LEU A 563 31.18 -18.83 -9.83
C LEU A 563 30.51 -17.66 -9.11
N ARG A 564 30.44 -16.48 -9.73
CA ARG A 564 29.80 -15.28 -9.17
C ARG A 564 28.29 -15.44 -8.96
N THR A 565 27.59 -16.24 -9.74
CA THR A 565 26.13 -16.45 -9.62
C THR A 565 25.76 -17.32 -8.42
N THR A 566 26.72 -18.04 -7.81
CA THR A 566 26.53 -18.76 -6.54
C THR A 566 26.24 -17.82 -5.36
N THR A 567 26.53 -16.52 -5.51
CA THR A 567 26.22 -15.48 -4.51
C THR A 567 24.78 -14.97 -4.58
N LEU A 568 24.03 -15.33 -5.64
CA LEU A 568 22.64 -14.95 -5.81
C LEU A 568 21.74 -15.65 -4.77
N PRO A 569 20.52 -15.14 -4.50
CA PRO A 569 19.57 -15.85 -3.65
C PRO A 569 19.24 -17.26 -4.19
N GLY A 570 19.08 -18.24 -3.29
CA GLY A 570 18.86 -19.64 -3.69
C GLY A 570 17.68 -19.84 -4.65
N HIS A 571 16.58 -19.11 -4.47
CA HIS A 571 15.42 -19.20 -5.36
C HIS A 571 15.70 -18.74 -6.80
N VAL A 572 16.67 -17.85 -7.02
CA VAL A 572 17.13 -17.43 -8.36
C VAL A 572 17.99 -18.52 -8.98
N GLN A 573 18.96 -19.06 -8.21
CA GLN A 573 19.84 -20.15 -8.64
C GLN A 573 19.05 -21.40 -9.05
N THR A 574 17.98 -21.73 -8.32
CA THR A 574 17.07 -22.83 -8.65
C THR A 574 16.45 -22.69 -10.04
N VAL A 575 16.04 -21.47 -10.41
CA VAL A 575 15.48 -21.19 -11.73
C VAL A 575 16.56 -21.24 -12.80
N PHE A 576 17.79 -20.83 -12.49
CA PHE A 576 18.89 -20.91 -13.43
C PHE A 576 19.15 -22.35 -13.87
N ILE A 577 19.25 -23.27 -12.92
CA ILE A 577 19.45 -24.71 -13.21
C ILE A 577 18.29 -25.27 -14.04
N GLN A 578 17.05 -24.87 -13.73
CA GLN A 578 15.89 -25.31 -14.49
C GLN A 578 15.87 -24.75 -15.91
N ALA A 579 16.27 -23.49 -16.09
CA ALA A 579 16.35 -22.85 -17.40
C ALA A 579 17.44 -23.48 -18.26
N LEU A 580 18.60 -23.82 -17.68
CA LEU A 580 19.70 -24.51 -18.37
C LEU A 580 19.26 -25.85 -18.96
N LEU A 581 18.47 -26.64 -18.22
CA LEU A 581 17.93 -27.89 -18.75
C LEU A 581 17.03 -27.64 -19.98
N LYS A 582 16.20 -26.59 -19.94
CA LYS A 582 15.30 -26.24 -21.06
C LYS A 582 16.06 -25.68 -22.26
N ILE A 583 17.08 -24.86 -22.03
CA ILE A 583 17.98 -24.35 -23.08
C ILE A 583 18.70 -25.53 -23.74
N LEU A 584 19.23 -26.47 -22.95
CA LEU A 584 19.87 -27.67 -23.47
C LEU A 584 18.92 -28.52 -24.32
N THR A 585 17.66 -28.70 -23.89
CA THR A 585 16.66 -29.43 -24.69
C THR A 585 16.27 -28.68 -25.96
N ALA A 586 16.20 -27.35 -25.92
CA ALA A 586 15.92 -26.54 -27.10
C ALA A 586 17.06 -26.62 -28.13
N MET A 587 18.31 -26.53 -27.66
CA MET A 587 19.50 -26.72 -28.50
C MET A 587 19.59 -28.13 -29.06
N ALA A 588 19.16 -29.14 -28.31
CA ALA A 588 19.10 -30.52 -28.80
C ALA A 588 18.06 -30.74 -29.92
N GLU A 589 17.09 -29.85 -30.08
CA GLU A 589 16.13 -29.90 -31.19
C GLU A 589 16.60 -29.11 -32.43
N ARG A 590 17.34 -28.00 -32.23
CA ARG A 590 17.68 -27.04 -33.28
C ARG A 590 19.16 -27.05 -33.72
N ALA A 591 20.09 -27.34 -32.81
CA ALA A 591 21.53 -27.30 -33.09
C ALA A 591 22.08 -28.68 -33.51
N ASP A 592 23.29 -28.68 -34.06
CA ASP A 592 24.02 -29.91 -34.38
C ASP A 592 24.56 -30.62 -33.12
N ASP A 593 24.72 -31.95 -33.19
CA ASP A 593 25.21 -32.79 -32.08
C ASP A 593 26.50 -32.26 -31.44
N ALA A 594 27.38 -31.63 -32.23
CA ALA A 594 28.62 -31.06 -31.73
C ALA A 594 28.39 -29.83 -30.84
N THR A 595 27.43 -28.96 -31.17
CA THR A 595 27.06 -27.80 -30.34
C THR A 595 26.37 -28.25 -29.07
N VAL A 596 25.47 -29.24 -29.16
CA VAL A 596 24.80 -29.84 -28.00
C VAL A 596 25.80 -30.46 -27.01
N GLU A 597 26.83 -31.16 -27.52
CA GLU A 597 27.88 -31.73 -26.66
C GLU A 597 28.79 -30.65 -26.05
N ARG A 598 29.04 -29.53 -26.73
CA ARG A 598 29.78 -28.39 -26.18
C ARG A 598 29.06 -27.77 -24.98
N ILE A 599 27.79 -27.40 -25.13
CA ILE A 599 27.01 -26.84 -24.01
C ILE A 599 26.87 -27.84 -22.85
N ALA A 600 26.65 -29.13 -23.13
CA ALA A 600 26.61 -30.16 -22.09
C ALA A 600 27.95 -30.27 -21.34
N THR A 601 29.08 -30.11 -22.04
CA THR A 601 30.42 -30.08 -21.43
C THR A 601 30.58 -28.86 -20.51
N VAL A 602 30.20 -27.67 -20.99
CA VAL A 602 30.22 -26.43 -20.17
C VAL A 602 29.38 -26.60 -18.90
N ILE A 603 28.17 -27.15 -19.03
CA ILE A 603 27.29 -27.42 -17.88
C ILE A 603 27.99 -28.39 -16.91
N MET A 604 28.50 -29.53 -17.38
CA MET A 604 29.16 -30.54 -16.53
C MET A 604 30.40 -30.02 -15.81
N GLU A 605 31.19 -29.14 -16.43
CA GLU A 605 32.39 -28.57 -15.82
C GLU A 605 32.08 -27.55 -14.72
N ARG A 606 30.98 -26.80 -14.85
CA ARG A 606 30.65 -25.68 -13.93
C ARG A 606 29.62 -26.02 -12.85
N LEU A 607 28.76 -27.01 -13.09
CA LEU A 607 27.71 -27.45 -12.17
C LEU A 607 28.17 -27.91 -10.77
N PRO A 608 29.40 -28.43 -10.54
CA PRO A 608 29.84 -28.85 -9.20
C PRO A 608 29.74 -27.76 -8.11
N ALA A 609 29.86 -26.48 -8.48
CA ALA A 609 29.70 -25.37 -7.53
C ALA A 609 28.26 -25.26 -6.98
N PHE A 610 27.25 -25.67 -7.75
CA PHE A 610 25.84 -25.65 -7.34
C PHE A 610 25.40 -26.92 -6.63
N VAL A 611 26.05 -28.05 -6.93
CA VAL A 611 25.88 -29.31 -6.18
C VAL A 611 26.32 -29.16 -4.72
N GLN A 612 27.27 -28.26 -4.46
CA GLN A 612 27.75 -27.91 -3.12
C GLN A 612 27.00 -26.73 -2.50
N SER A 613 25.87 -26.30 -3.07
CA SER A 613 25.09 -25.17 -2.55
C SER A 613 24.51 -25.46 -1.17
N GLU A 614 24.49 -24.44 -0.31
CA GLU A 614 23.83 -24.51 1.01
C GLU A 614 22.29 -24.57 0.89
N TYR A 615 21.75 -24.22 -0.28
CA TYR A 615 20.31 -24.26 -0.55
C TYR A 615 19.91 -25.63 -1.13
N ILE A 616 19.15 -26.41 -0.35
CA ILE A 616 18.70 -27.78 -0.69
C ILE A 616 18.07 -27.85 -2.09
N GLU A 617 17.13 -26.96 -2.41
CA GLU A 617 16.46 -26.96 -3.72
C GLU A 617 17.43 -26.72 -4.89
N VAL A 618 18.48 -25.91 -4.70
CA VAL A 618 19.51 -25.68 -5.72
C VAL A 618 20.35 -26.93 -5.88
N GLN A 619 20.79 -27.51 -4.76
CA GLN A 619 21.59 -28.73 -4.73
C GLN A 619 20.84 -29.89 -5.41
N GLU A 620 19.59 -30.15 -5.04
CA GLU A 620 18.79 -31.24 -5.62
C GLU A 620 18.64 -31.10 -7.13
N ARG A 621 18.29 -29.90 -7.63
CA ARG A 621 18.17 -29.67 -9.08
C ARG A 621 19.51 -29.79 -9.80
N ALA A 622 20.59 -29.30 -9.20
CA ALA A 622 21.94 -29.43 -9.77
C ALA A 622 22.35 -30.90 -9.86
N VAL A 623 22.11 -31.69 -8.81
CA VAL A 623 22.37 -33.13 -8.80
C VAL A 623 21.50 -33.83 -9.85
N CYS A 624 20.21 -33.52 -9.93
CA CYS A 624 19.33 -34.10 -10.94
C CYS A 624 19.81 -33.82 -12.36
N LEU A 625 20.18 -32.56 -12.67
CA LEU A 625 20.73 -32.19 -13.97
C LEU A 625 22.04 -32.92 -14.26
N GLN A 626 22.94 -33.01 -13.27
CA GLN A 626 24.20 -33.73 -13.39
C GLN A 626 23.99 -35.22 -13.69
N GLN A 627 23.09 -35.87 -12.93
CA GLN A 627 22.78 -37.29 -13.11
C GLN A 627 22.11 -37.55 -14.45
N LEU A 628 21.26 -36.64 -14.93
CA LEU A 628 20.65 -36.73 -16.25
C LEU A 628 21.70 -36.68 -17.37
N LEU A 629 22.67 -35.76 -17.29
CA LEU A 629 23.77 -35.69 -18.25
C LEU A 629 24.67 -36.93 -18.21
N LEU A 630 24.97 -37.45 -17.01
CA LEU A 630 25.72 -38.69 -16.83
C LEU A 630 24.97 -39.91 -17.41
N ALA A 631 23.66 -40.00 -17.18
CA ALA A 631 22.82 -41.08 -17.70
C ALA A 631 22.65 -41.02 -19.22
N LEU A 632 22.79 -39.85 -19.84
CA LEU A 632 22.80 -39.69 -21.29
C LEU A 632 24.20 -39.73 -21.89
N SER A 633 25.26 -39.88 -21.08
CA SER A 633 26.66 -39.81 -21.52
C SER A 633 26.97 -38.53 -22.32
N MET A 634 26.42 -37.39 -21.89
CA MET A 634 26.61 -36.07 -22.51
C MET A 634 27.59 -35.21 -21.70
N GLY A 635 28.39 -34.39 -22.37
CA GLY A 635 29.35 -33.49 -21.71
C GLY A 635 30.57 -34.20 -21.12
N LEU A 636 30.89 -35.40 -21.63
CA LEU A 636 31.99 -36.25 -21.16
C LEU A 636 33.18 -36.27 -22.14
N GLY A 637 33.20 -35.34 -23.10
CA GLY A 637 34.19 -35.24 -24.17
C GLY A 637 35.65 -35.27 -23.71
N ALA A 638 35.96 -34.66 -22.56
CA ALA A 638 37.31 -34.57 -22.01
C ALA A 638 37.81 -35.83 -21.25
N LEU A 639 36.93 -36.79 -20.94
CA LEU A 639 37.25 -37.98 -20.16
C LEU A 639 37.66 -39.16 -21.07
N THR A 640 38.59 -39.98 -20.60
CA THR A 640 38.98 -41.22 -21.30
C THR A 640 37.82 -42.22 -21.34
N ALA A 641 37.78 -43.12 -22.32
CA ALA A 641 36.72 -44.12 -22.47
C ALA A 641 36.48 -44.97 -21.20
N GLN A 642 37.54 -45.13 -20.40
CA GLN A 642 37.51 -45.87 -19.14
C GLN A 642 36.81 -45.07 -18.02
N GLU A 643 37.15 -43.80 -17.85
CA GLU A 643 36.51 -42.88 -16.90
C GLU A 643 35.04 -42.58 -17.24
N ARG A 644 34.68 -42.61 -18.54
CA ARG A 644 33.28 -42.48 -18.99
C ARG A 644 32.43 -43.66 -18.54
N THR A 645 33.00 -44.87 -18.56
CA THR A 645 32.30 -46.10 -18.19
C THR A 645 32.12 -46.20 -16.67
N GLU A 646 33.03 -45.63 -15.89
CA GLU A 646 32.95 -45.58 -14.42
C GLU A 646 31.99 -44.51 -13.88
N ARG A 647 31.77 -43.42 -14.62
CA ARG A 647 30.86 -42.31 -14.23
C ARG A 647 29.46 -42.41 -14.83
N ALA A 648 29.28 -43.16 -15.91
CA ALA A 648 27.96 -43.40 -16.50
C ALA A 648 27.19 -44.44 -15.68
N PHE A 649 25.87 -44.24 -15.55
CA PHE A 649 25.00 -45.24 -14.93
C PHE A 649 25.09 -46.56 -15.70
N ASP A 650 25.17 -47.68 -14.99
CA ASP A 650 25.43 -49.02 -15.52
C ASP A 650 24.50 -49.32 -16.73
N GLY A 651 25.06 -49.33 -17.95
CA GLY A 651 24.35 -49.54 -19.23
C GLY A 651 24.22 -48.33 -20.19
N SER A 652 24.47 -47.08 -19.76
CA SER A 652 24.35 -45.87 -20.61
C SER A 652 25.44 -45.73 -21.68
N ALA A 653 26.61 -46.34 -21.48
CA ALA A 653 27.74 -46.29 -22.42
C ALA A 653 27.44 -46.87 -23.83
N THR A 654 26.22 -47.36 -24.07
CA THR A 654 25.77 -48.02 -25.31
C THR A 654 24.69 -47.25 -26.09
N LEU A 655 24.28 -46.05 -25.64
CA LEU A 655 23.32 -45.23 -26.38
C LEU A 655 24.01 -44.51 -27.56
N ASP A 656 23.50 -44.76 -28.76
CA ASP A 656 23.84 -44.05 -30.00
C ASP A 656 23.64 -42.53 -29.80
N PRO A 657 24.58 -41.64 -30.19
CA PRO A 657 24.44 -40.19 -30.05
C PRO A 657 23.07 -39.64 -30.46
N ALA A 658 22.54 -40.08 -31.61
CA ALA A 658 21.22 -39.67 -32.09
C ALA A 658 20.08 -40.04 -31.12
N LYS A 659 20.17 -41.19 -30.44
CA LYS A 659 19.16 -41.64 -29.47
C LYS A 659 19.22 -40.88 -28.16
N ARG A 660 20.36 -40.26 -27.82
CA ARG A 660 20.52 -39.44 -26.59
C ARG A 660 19.73 -38.15 -26.73
N VAL A 661 19.87 -37.51 -27.89
CA VAL A 661 19.15 -36.30 -28.30
C VAL A 661 17.64 -36.57 -28.32
N ASP A 662 17.20 -37.69 -28.93
CA ASP A 662 15.79 -38.10 -28.92
C ASP A 662 15.21 -38.25 -27.51
N VAL A 663 15.98 -38.87 -26.60
CA VAL A 663 15.55 -39.03 -25.20
C VAL A 663 15.49 -37.69 -24.49
N LEU A 664 16.45 -36.80 -24.72
CA LEU A 664 16.47 -35.46 -24.14
C LEU A 664 15.26 -34.63 -24.60
N ASN A 665 14.95 -34.65 -25.90
CA ASN A 665 13.79 -33.95 -26.47
C ASN A 665 12.45 -34.53 -25.95
N SER A 666 12.43 -35.81 -25.57
CA SER A 666 11.23 -36.42 -24.98
C SER A 666 10.84 -35.87 -23.60
N TYR A 667 11.76 -35.25 -22.85
CA TYR A 667 11.47 -34.72 -21.50
C TYR A 667 10.44 -33.59 -21.50
N PHE A 668 10.37 -32.79 -22.57
CA PHE A 668 9.45 -31.65 -22.70
C PHE A 668 8.48 -31.78 -23.88
N ALA A 669 8.44 -32.94 -24.55
CA ALA A 669 7.56 -33.19 -25.69
C ALA A 669 6.06 -33.04 -25.34
N GLU A 670 5.66 -33.34 -24.10
CA GLU A 670 4.30 -33.13 -23.61
C GLU A 670 4.24 -32.04 -22.54
N ARG A 671 3.32 -31.08 -22.70
CA ARG A 671 3.04 -30.06 -21.66
C ARG A 671 2.37 -30.72 -20.46
N LEU A 672 3.15 -31.01 -19.42
CA LEU A 672 2.63 -31.46 -18.13
C LEU A 672 1.87 -30.32 -17.44
N ALA A 673 0.53 -30.41 -17.40
CA ALA A 673 -0.28 -29.47 -16.65
C ALA A 673 -0.12 -29.72 -15.13
N PRO A 674 0.03 -28.67 -14.30
CA PRO A 674 0.14 -28.86 -12.85
C PRO A 674 -1.12 -29.52 -12.30
N VAL A 675 -0.97 -30.67 -11.64
CA VAL A 675 -2.09 -31.36 -10.99
C VAL A 675 -2.55 -30.51 -9.80
N GLY A 676 -3.81 -30.06 -9.83
CA GLY A 676 -4.33 -29.22 -8.75
C GLY A 676 -4.31 -29.92 -7.40
N VAL A 677 -4.09 -29.17 -6.31
CA VAL A 677 -4.01 -29.69 -4.92
C VAL A 677 -5.20 -30.58 -4.53
N LYS A 678 -6.40 -30.31 -5.08
CA LYS A 678 -7.59 -31.15 -4.87
C LYS A 678 -7.51 -32.52 -5.55
N ALA A 679 -6.79 -32.63 -6.67
CA ALA A 679 -6.55 -33.88 -7.38
C ALA A 679 -5.37 -34.64 -6.75
N GLN A 680 -4.32 -33.95 -6.30
CA GLN A 680 -3.22 -34.55 -5.51
C GLN A 680 -3.74 -35.24 -4.24
N ARG A 681 -4.66 -34.60 -3.49
CA ARG A 681 -5.30 -35.18 -2.29
C ARG A 681 -6.20 -36.40 -2.56
N LYS A 682 -6.53 -36.68 -3.83
CA LYS A 682 -7.34 -37.84 -4.22
C LYS A 682 -6.49 -39.03 -4.61
N VAL A 683 -5.17 -38.89 -4.64
CA VAL A 683 -4.26 -40.02 -4.83
C VAL A 683 -4.27 -40.82 -3.53
N PRO A 684 -4.79 -42.05 -3.52
CA PRO A 684 -4.79 -42.88 -2.34
C PRO A 684 -3.34 -43.22 -1.98
N LEU A 685 -2.98 -43.07 -0.71
CA LEU A 685 -1.69 -43.56 -0.21
C LEU A 685 -1.69 -45.09 -0.31
N PRO A 686 -0.68 -45.70 -0.94
CA PRO A 686 -0.50 -47.15 -0.90
C PRO A 686 -0.48 -47.62 0.56
N GLY A 687 -1.16 -48.72 0.87
CA GLY A 687 -1.32 -49.21 2.25
C GLY A 687 -0.03 -49.74 2.89
N ASP A 688 1.00 -49.90 2.08
CA ASP A 688 2.37 -50.31 2.36
C ASP A 688 3.36 -49.14 2.42
N LEU A 689 2.91 -47.91 2.16
CA LEU A 689 3.74 -46.72 2.23
C LEU A 689 3.62 -46.06 3.60
N ASP A 690 4.56 -46.37 4.48
CA ASP A 690 4.76 -45.62 5.73
C ASP A 690 5.67 -44.41 5.45
N LEU A 691 5.13 -43.21 5.66
CA LEU A 691 5.85 -41.95 5.43
C LEU A 691 6.69 -41.53 6.64
N ASP A 692 6.52 -42.22 7.77
CA ASP A 692 7.25 -42.00 9.01
C ASP A 692 8.37 -43.05 9.21
N GLU A 693 8.49 -44.02 8.30
CA GLU A 693 9.59 -44.99 8.28
C GLU A 693 10.83 -44.37 7.60
N PRO A 694 12.01 -44.39 8.25
CA PRO A 694 13.25 -43.88 7.67
C PRO A 694 13.60 -44.61 6.35
N LEU A 695 14.14 -43.88 5.38
CA LEU A 695 14.46 -44.42 4.05
C LEU A 695 15.58 -45.46 4.11
N SER A 696 16.39 -45.44 5.18
CA SER A 696 17.45 -46.40 5.42
C SER A 696 17.65 -46.74 6.90
N ASN A 697 18.21 -47.92 7.17
CA ASN A 697 18.57 -48.35 8.52
C ASN A 697 19.66 -47.48 9.17
N SER A 698 20.47 -46.77 8.37
CA SER A 698 21.47 -45.81 8.84
C SER A 698 20.81 -44.50 9.29
N GLU A 699 19.85 -44.00 8.50
CA GLU A 699 19.01 -42.84 8.86
C GLU A 699 18.20 -43.11 10.14
N ALA A 700 17.63 -44.31 10.28
CA ALA A 700 16.93 -44.73 11.50
C ALA A 700 17.83 -44.65 12.74
N LYS A 701 19.06 -45.19 12.65
CA LYS A 701 20.04 -45.17 13.76
C LYS A 701 20.50 -43.76 14.12
N PHE A 702 20.62 -42.86 13.14
CA PHE A 702 20.99 -41.46 13.35
C PHE A 702 19.87 -40.63 14.00
N LEU A 703 18.62 -40.84 13.57
CA LEU A 703 17.46 -40.20 14.18
C LEU A 703 17.25 -40.68 15.63
N GLU A 704 17.49 -41.97 15.91
CA GLU A 704 17.48 -42.53 17.25
C GLU A 704 18.62 -42.02 18.15
N SER A 705 19.78 -41.68 17.57
CA SER A 705 20.91 -41.10 18.31
C SER A 705 20.75 -39.60 18.60
N GLY A 706 19.66 -38.99 18.13
CA GLY A 706 19.42 -37.55 18.27
C GLY A 706 20.42 -36.69 17.50
N GLY A 707 21.03 -37.24 16.44
CA GLY A 707 22.04 -36.57 15.63
C GLY A 707 23.47 -36.64 16.19
N ASP A 708 23.74 -37.49 17.17
CA ASP A 708 25.09 -37.72 17.70
C ASP A 708 25.89 -38.65 16.78
N VAL A 709 26.90 -38.09 16.12
CA VAL A 709 27.81 -38.77 15.18
C VAL A 709 28.93 -39.55 15.86
N SER A 710 29.05 -39.49 17.19
CA SER A 710 30.13 -40.17 17.94
C SER A 710 29.97 -41.69 18.05
N ALA A 711 28.81 -42.24 17.66
CA ALA A 711 28.51 -43.68 17.74
C ALA A 711 28.95 -44.49 16.50
N PHE A 712 29.46 -43.84 15.45
CA PHE A 712 29.87 -44.50 14.19
C PHE A 712 31.40 -44.70 14.18
N SER A 713 31.85 -45.95 14.03
CA SER A 713 33.27 -46.34 14.23
C SER A 713 34.08 -46.50 12.94
N SER A 714 33.50 -46.30 11.76
CA SER A 714 34.19 -46.39 10.47
C SER A 714 33.83 -45.20 9.56
N GLU A 715 34.80 -44.70 8.78
CA GLU A 715 34.58 -43.61 7.82
C GLU A 715 33.64 -44.03 6.67
N ASP A 716 33.51 -45.34 6.41
CA ASP A 716 32.58 -45.89 5.39
C ASP A 716 31.10 -45.89 5.86
N ASP A 717 30.82 -45.75 7.17
CA ASP A 717 29.45 -45.65 7.70
C ASP A 717 28.90 -44.21 7.73
N LEU A 718 29.70 -43.22 7.29
CA LEU A 718 29.36 -41.78 7.29
C LEU A 718 28.76 -41.27 5.97
N ASP A 719 28.44 -42.16 5.03
CA ASP A 719 27.77 -41.83 3.75
C ASP A 719 26.27 -41.51 3.91
N VAL A 720 25.92 -40.77 4.97
CA VAL A 720 24.66 -40.04 5.07
C VAL A 720 25.00 -38.56 4.90
N SER A 721 25.01 -38.09 3.65
CA SER A 721 25.32 -36.70 3.33
C SER A 721 24.18 -35.77 3.77
N PHE A 722 24.19 -35.35 5.03
CA PHE A 722 23.46 -34.16 5.48
C PHE A 722 24.41 -33.22 6.22
N VAL A 723 24.58 -32.02 5.67
CA VAL A 723 25.42 -30.97 6.26
C VAL A 723 24.73 -30.41 7.51
N SER A 724 25.53 -30.36 8.59
CA SER A 724 25.26 -29.77 9.90
C SER A 724 24.29 -28.59 9.91
N GLN A 725 23.15 -28.73 10.61
CA GLN A 725 22.30 -27.60 11.01
C GLN A 725 23.04 -26.74 12.04
N GLY A 726 23.56 -25.61 11.57
CA GLY A 726 24.35 -24.68 12.34
C GLY A 726 23.79 -23.27 12.45
N HIS A 727 22.46 -23.04 12.48
CA HIS A 727 21.88 -21.88 13.20
C HIS A 727 20.35 -21.95 13.30
N ALA A 728 19.88 -22.15 14.53
CA ALA A 728 18.50 -21.84 14.91
C ALA A 728 18.31 -20.32 14.96
N GLY A 729 17.37 -19.80 14.17
CA GLY A 729 16.97 -18.40 14.26
C GLY A 729 15.97 -17.96 13.21
N ILE A 730 14.68 -18.00 13.58
CA ILE A 730 13.55 -17.30 12.95
C ILE A 730 12.89 -18.03 11.77
N GLY A 731 11.92 -18.89 12.09
CA GLY A 731 10.93 -19.43 11.16
C GLY A 731 9.73 -19.97 11.94
N GLY A 732 8.78 -19.10 12.26
CA GLY A 732 7.64 -19.40 13.13
C GLY A 732 6.58 -20.30 12.48
N GLY A 733 6.41 -21.48 13.08
CA GLY A 733 5.17 -22.22 13.37
C GLY A 733 3.95 -22.13 12.45
N TYR A 734 3.49 -23.30 11.99
CA TYR A 734 2.07 -23.59 11.80
C TYR A 734 1.72 -24.91 12.49
N SER A 735 1.17 -24.81 13.69
CA SER A 735 0.51 -25.89 14.41
C SER A 735 -0.93 -26.07 13.90
N GLY A 736 -1.38 -27.33 13.89
CA GLY A 736 -2.64 -27.76 13.28
C GLY A 736 -3.91 -27.28 13.98
N ILE A 737 -5.00 -27.28 13.21
CA ILE A 737 -6.38 -27.16 13.71
C ILE A 737 -7.28 -28.15 12.95
N GLY A 738 -7.65 -29.22 13.66
CA GLY A 738 -9.05 -29.60 13.93
C GLY A 738 -10.01 -29.85 12.77
N ASP A 739 -10.30 -31.13 12.57
CA ASP A 739 -11.47 -31.69 11.88
C ASP A 739 -12.81 -31.21 12.49
N GLY A 740 -13.83 -31.06 11.64
CA GLY A 740 -15.17 -30.61 11.99
C GLY A 740 -16.09 -30.47 10.79
N SER A 741 -16.57 -31.58 10.23
CA SER A 741 -17.71 -31.60 9.29
C SER A 741 -19.05 -31.35 10.02
N PRO A 742 -20.06 -30.74 9.36
CA PRO A 742 -21.19 -31.58 8.93
C PRO A 742 -21.90 -31.20 7.61
N GLU A 743 -22.28 -32.26 6.89
CA GLU A 743 -23.49 -32.52 6.09
C GLU A 743 -24.08 -31.48 5.10
N ARG A 744 -24.17 -31.88 3.82
CA ARG A 744 -25.08 -31.32 2.80
C ARG A 744 -26.12 -32.38 2.38
N LYS A 745 -27.39 -31.97 2.26
CA LYS A 745 -28.47 -32.66 1.52
C LYS A 745 -28.84 -31.90 0.22
N PRO A 746 -29.42 -32.55 -0.80
CA PRO A 746 -29.44 -32.05 -2.18
C PRO A 746 -30.80 -31.54 -2.69
N GLY A 747 -30.77 -30.72 -3.75
CA GLY A 747 -31.92 -30.31 -4.58
C GLY A 747 -31.56 -29.03 -5.35
N SER A 748 -32.01 -28.69 -6.55
CA SER A 748 -32.91 -29.25 -7.57
C SER A 748 -32.72 -28.32 -8.80
N LYS A 749 -32.54 -28.86 -10.01
CA LYS A 749 -32.43 -28.08 -11.26
C LYS A 749 -33.82 -27.78 -11.82
N HIS A 750 -34.11 -26.51 -12.12
CA HIS A 750 -35.19 -26.14 -13.03
C HIS A 750 -34.67 -25.29 -14.20
N HIS A 751 -34.87 -25.84 -15.39
CA HIS A 751 -34.63 -25.22 -16.69
C HIS A 751 -35.87 -24.42 -17.11
N ARG A 752 -35.70 -23.23 -17.71
CA ARG A 752 -36.77 -22.59 -18.49
C ARG A 752 -36.20 -21.77 -19.66
N ASN A 753 -36.65 -22.15 -20.85
CA ASN A 753 -36.36 -21.64 -22.19
C ASN A 753 -37.16 -20.38 -22.55
N ARG A 754 -36.59 -19.51 -23.42
CA ARG A 754 -37.18 -18.77 -24.60
C ARG A 754 -36.49 -17.41 -24.79
N ARG A 755 -35.77 -17.15 -25.90
CA ARG A 755 -36.17 -16.82 -27.31
C ARG A 755 -36.72 -15.39 -27.51
N HIS A 756 -36.00 -14.56 -28.29
CA HIS A 756 -36.41 -13.95 -29.58
C HIS A 756 -35.35 -12.92 -30.09
N HIS A 757 -34.88 -13.01 -31.35
CA HIS A 757 -35.26 -12.23 -32.58
C HIS A 757 -35.10 -10.70 -32.43
N GLY A 758 -34.56 -9.92 -33.37
CA GLY A 758 -34.18 -10.13 -34.77
C GLY A 758 -33.57 -8.84 -35.36
N SER A 759 -33.14 -8.93 -36.61
CA SER A 759 -32.44 -7.94 -37.46
C SER A 759 -33.19 -6.66 -37.80
N SER A 760 -32.46 -5.58 -38.11
CA SER A 760 -32.82 -4.67 -39.21
C SER A 760 -31.61 -3.85 -39.70
N SER A 761 -31.43 -3.84 -41.02
CA SER A 761 -30.50 -3.04 -41.83
C SER A 761 -31.17 -1.76 -42.37
N SER A 762 -30.38 -0.73 -42.68
CA SER A 762 -30.72 0.32 -43.67
C SER A 762 -29.44 1.02 -44.17
N GLU A 763 -29.33 1.13 -45.50
CA GLU A 763 -28.21 1.66 -46.30
C GLU A 763 -28.39 3.14 -46.71
N SER A 764 -27.35 3.65 -47.42
CA SER A 764 -27.20 4.83 -48.32
C SER A 764 -26.75 6.16 -47.67
N GLU A 765 -25.78 6.95 -48.19
CA GLU A 765 -25.11 7.03 -49.53
C GLU A 765 -23.84 7.94 -49.52
N SER A 766 -22.83 7.56 -50.35
CA SER A 766 -21.77 8.29 -51.15
C SER A 766 -20.96 9.51 -50.60
N GLU A 767 -19.67 9.81 -50.91
CA GLU A 767 -18.80 9.78 -52.13
C GLU A 767 -17.30 9.72 -51.70
N SER A 768 -16.46 8.77 -52.14
CA SER A 768 -15.49 8.72 -53.28
C SER A 768 -14.26 9.66 -53.26
N GLU A 769 -13.11 9.18 -52.75
CA GLU A 769 -11.76 9.48 -53.27
C GLU A 769 -10.80 8.28 -53.06
N SER A 770 -10.04 7.95 -54.12
CA SER A 770 -8.88 7.04 -54.25
C SER A 770 -9.10 5.52 -54.42
N GLU A 771 -9.03 5.07 -55.67
CA GLU A 771 -9.06 3.66 -56.11
C GLU A 771 -7.83 2.82 -55.68
N ASN A 772 -6.82 3.39 -55.01
CA ASN A 772 -5.72 2.62 -54.41
C ASN A 772 -5.98 2.19 -52.95
N SER A 773 -7.06 2.67 -52.31
CA SER A 773 -7.40 2.33 -50.92
C SER A 773 -8.31 1.11 -50.80
N ALA A 774 -9.07 0.77 -51.84
CA ALA A 774 -10.06 -0.30 -51.80
C ALA A 774 -9.43 -1.69 -51.77
N ASP A 775 -8.40 -1.94 -52.59
CA ASP A 775 -7.67 -3.22 -52.61
C ASP A 775 -6.89 -3.45 -51.31
N GLU A 776 -6.32 -2.40 -50.71
CA GLU A 776 -5.61 -2.50 -49.43
C GLU A 776 -6.56 -2.74 -48.26
N LYS A 777 -7.76 -2.13 -48.29
CA LYS A 777 -8.81 -2.35 -47.29
C LYS A 777 -9.43 -3.74 -47.42
N GLU A 778 -9.64 -4.23 -48.64
CA GLU A 778 -10.16 -5.58 -48.88
C GLU A 778 -9.13 -6.65 -48.49
N ARG A 779 -7.82 -6.38 -48.70
CA ARG A 779 -6.73 -7.23 -48.21
C ARG A 779 -6.66 -7.26 -46.68
N LYS A 780 -6.74 -6.11 -46.02
CA LYS A 780 -6.80 -6.00 -44.54
C LYS A 780 -8.07 -6.61 -43.95
N GLU A 781 -9.22 -6.50 -44.61
CA GLU A 781 -10.47 -7.15 -44.16
C GLU A 781 -10.42 -8.67 -44.37
N ARG A 782 -9.75 -9.17 -45.42
CA ARG A 782 -9.52 -10.61 -45.63
C ARG A 782 -8.50 -11.18 -44.64
N GLU A 783 -7.45 -10.42 -44.31
CA GLU A 783 -6.49 -10.78 -43.26
C GLU A 783 -7.15 -10.78 -41.88
N TYR A 784 -7.91 -9.73 -41.54
CA TYR A 784 -8.68 -9.66 -40.29
C TYR A 784 -9.74 -10.78 -40.18
N ALA A 785 -10.40 -11.14 -41.29
CA ALA A 785 -11.34 -12.26 -41.32
C ALA A 785 -10.66 -13.62 -41.15
N ARG A 786 -9.48 -13.83 -41.78
CA ARG A 786 -8.65 -15.04 -41.59
C ARG A 786 -8.12 -15.13 -40.16
N GLU A 787 -7.72 -14.02 -39.57
CA GLU A 787 -7.24 -13.93 -38.19
C GLU A 787 -8.38 -14.20 -37.20
N GLN A 788 -9.57 -13.62 -37.39
CA GLN A 788 -10.75 -13.96 -36.58
C GLN A 788 -11.18 -15.42 -36.74
N GLU A 789 -11.03 -16.02 -37.92
CA GLU A 789 -11.34 -17.44 -38.14
C GLU A 789 -10.29 -18.38 -37.50
N ARG A 790 -9.01 -17.98 -37.49
CA ARG A 790 -7.94 -18.64 -36.71
C ARG A 790 -8.23 -18.56 -35.20
N LEU A 791 -8.53 -17.37 -34.69
CA LEU A 791 -8.87 -17.14 -33.27
C LEU A 791 -10.16 -17.87 -32.87
N ARG A 792 -11.12 -18.07 -33.78
CA ARG A 792 -12.34 -18.84 -33.52
C ARG A 792 -12.13 -20.36 -33.51
N LYS A 793 -11.06 -20.85 -34.15
CA LYS A 793 -10.66 -22.26 -34.17
C LYS A 793 -9.63 -22.60 -33.09
N ASP A 794 -9.06 -21.60 -32.42
CA ASP A 794 -8.19 -21.76 -31.25
C ASP A 794 -9.02 -22.18 -30.01
N PRO A 795 -8.75 -23.35 -29.40
CA PRO A 795 -9.42 -23.80 -28.17
C PRO A 795 -9.27 -22.87 -26.96
N PHE A 796 -8.35 -21.90 -27.01
CA PHE A 796 -8.00 -20.99 -25.91
C PHE A 796 -8.54 -19.55 -26.06
N TYR A 797 -9.15 -19.19 -27.19
CA TYR A 797 -9.67 -17.84 -27.41
C TYR A 797 -11.09 -17.67 -26.83
N LEU A 798 -11.25 -16.75 -25.87
CA LEU A 798 -12.55 -16.43 -25.25
C LEU A 798 -13.06 -15.08 -25.79
N SER A 799 -14.02 -15.11 -26.72
CA SER A 799 -14.68 -13.91 -27.22
C SER A 799 -15.47 -13.20 -26.09
N GLY A 800 -15.17 -11.92 -25.85
CA GLY A 800 -15.88 -11.10 -24.86
C GLY A 800 -17.31 -10.79 -25.29
N GLY A 801 -18.31 -11.40 -24.63
CA GLY A 801 -19.72 -11.06 -24.87
C GLY A 801 -20.77 -12.03 -24.30
N ALA A 802 -20.98 -11.95 -22.97
CA ALA A 802 -22.23 -12.23 -22.23
C ALA A 802 -23.06 -13.52 -22.51
N GLN A 803 -22.86 -14.56 -21.68
CA GLN A 803 -23.85 -15.00 -20.68
C GLN A 803 -23.19 -16.03 -19.73
N ALA A 804 -23.05 -15.63 -18.47
CA ALA A 804 -22.36 -16.40 -17.43
C ALA A 804 -23.10 -17.71 -17.10
N SER A 805 -22.42 -18.84 -17.30
CA SER A 805 -22.65 -20.04 -16.51
C SER A 805 -21.82 -19.93 -15.22
N ASN A 806 -22.52 -19.86 -14.08
CA ASN A 806 -21.95 -19.90 -12.73
C ASN A 806 -21.12 -21.17 -12.54
N ASP A 807 -19.81 -21.10 -12.74
CA ASP A 807 -18.75 -21.82 -12.01
C ASP A 807 -17.37 -21.56 -12.64
N ALA A 808 -16.89 -20.32 -12.60
CA ALA A 808 -15.51 -20.00 -13.03
C ALA A 808 -14.90 -18.74 -12.38
N GLY A 809 -15.41 -18.32 -11.21
CA GLY A 809 -15.06 -17.03 -10.62
C GLY A 809 -13.98 -17.01 -9.53
N ALA A 810 -13.41 -18.16 -9.11
CA ALA A 810 -12.61 -18.22 -7.89
C ALA A 810 -11.15 -18.72 -8.04
N ASN A 811 -10.68 -18.99 -9.26
CA ASN A 811 -9.39 -19.69 -9.48
C ASN A 811 -8.23 -18.83 -10.01
N ALA A 812 -8.41 -17.52 -10.21
CA ALA A 812 -7.35 -16.67 -10.77
C ALA A 812 -6.39 -16.07 -9.72
N VAL A 813 -6.82 -15.94 -8.45
CA VAL A 813 -6.03 -15.24 -7.40
C VAL A 813 -5.21 -16.20 -6.53
N ARG A 814 -5.39 -17.53 -6.65
CA ARG A 814 -4.63 -18.54 -5.89
C ARG A 814 -3.48 -19.20 -6.67
N LYS A 815 -3.18 -18.72 -7.88
CA LYS A 815 -2.13 -19.30 -8.74
C LYS A 815 -0.72 -18.70 -8.57
N ILE A 816 -0.54 -17.72 -7.68
CA ILE A 816 0.74 -17.00 -7.53
C ILE A 816 1.58 -17.49 -6.33
N SER A 817 1.06 -18.37 -5.46
CA SER A 817 1.80 -18.82 -4.25
C SER A 817 2.00 -20.33 -4.09
N CYS A 818 1.88 -21.13 -5.16
CA CYS A 818 2.15 -22.58 -5.08
C CYS A 818 2.87 -23.13 -6.32
N ILE A 819 3.95 -22.50 -6.75
CA ILE A 819 4.92 -23.08 -7.72
C ILE A 819 6.21 -23.54 -6.98
N CYS A 820 6.10 -23.78 -5.68
CA CYS A 820 7.02 -24.63 -4.94
C CYS A 820 6.18 -25.79 -4.40
N ILE A 821 6.77 -26.98 -4.34
CA ILE A 821 6.15 -28.28 -4.02
C ILE A 821 5.70 -29.05 -5.28
N TYR A 822 6.70 -29.58 -6.00
CA TYR A 822 6.63 -30.92 -6.53
C TYR A 822 7.89 -31.68 -6.12
N GLN A 823 7.84 -32.25 -4.92
CA GLN A 823 8.45 -33.54 -4.63
C GLN A 823 7.51 -34.28 -3.69
N LYS A 824 6.91 -35.33 -4.23
CA LYS A 824 6.77 -36.62 -3.58
C LYS A 824 6.83 -37.68 -4.67
#